data_AF-A0A954PUF8-F1
#
_entry.id   AF-A0A954PUF8-F1
#
_cell.length_a   1.000
_cell.length_b   1.000
_cell.length_c   1.000
_cell.angle_alpha   90.00
_cell.angle_beta   90.00
_cell.angle_gamma   90.00
#
_symmetry.space_group_name_H-M   'P 1'
#
loop_
_entity.id
_entity.type
_entity.pdbx_description
1 polymer ?
#
loop_
_entity_poly.entity_id
_entity_poly.type
_entity_poly.pdbx_seq_one_letter_code
_entity_poly.pdbx_strand_id
1 'polypeptide(L)'
;VTFGMTELLQFEFNDCTDTANPNFTLDVEFEADQIMAEEDGRLYVSLRPGSGFNDLPYEFVASHTELSGVDDEDDLVRTHPFVLPTLYSCQTSYRIVPPDGFEADPLPGDHEFRVGTFHVAVDYRLDDDGAVEVIVSLDVGDGKLTPDQVETFRDEFLILSGDKGPEDWVLPISFNYIPRRLIDEGHVIEGLRQMVETAHTNPGSLFNRGELAKSLVSVGLGEEAREIALKMVEEDPESARAHRTVGWAHMHDLLGADLHFGIDRDRAIKAFQRAIQLDDLHVVSRYNLAVLLEHDDLGARYSDSDDLLKAADAYQWFHKMYPWDTAVGNHAVVLAHLRDKRQLRRLTTTYPDLLAILPSMVALEVIDRGVRSGDRLFSRASDQEKLVLRARTAALLRSLREYDILREYLDQFPKTKAAFSKVESLGRFEDIRIDPSKPESVVQEFLARFLFSGQDVNCLRELFANANSDADYYESVRSIPTFFHSVRTMSLRAYGRKEVSRDIISLYSYQVAGDDTVGYVVTATGVEGADLPQVRQFVVRDGEHYRLFCPGKNSCEIGKLALGLIDEGDVDAARIWMDRVFEVEKEMIRLLDPLAGSPFARIRSYCANDDIKTLRLAAVCLSSRDGADQKWIPELDSIRPAASALQQLQIDRVKRRLLEEAGRNDEALEIATTLLKGYPKFLELLMTKYHTEINLGRLDDAAATLELIAEVDQWYAVIERTKLMHAKGGHEAVFQYVKEMIRDGQFTEINRNAMAWRSLFVGKSDQVVEEAKQAVDQYLPGDPRRASALHTLASVYADVGELKLAAETVRATIAARNGVRDGIDDWVLGRIAEHCGLKEAAKKYYRRVKDSLVDTTNDASCTNLADYRLEMLSAP
;
A
#
# COMPACT_ATOMS: atom_id res chain seq x y z
N VAL A 1 41.28 30.53 -5.03
CA VAL A 1 40.81 30.67 -3.63
C VAL A 1 39.79 29.59 -3.40
N THR A 2 39.91 28.80 -2.34
CA THR A 2 38.91 27.79 -1.98
C THR A 2 38.09 28.34 -0.83
N PHE A 3 36.78 28.49 -1.00
CA PHE A 3 35.87 28.73 0.12
C PHE A 3 35.49 27.36 0.71
N GLY A 4 36.36 26.79 1.55
CA GLY A 4 36.23 25.39 1.97
C GLY A 4 36.73 24.40 0.91
N MET A 5 35.89 23.43 0.50
CA MET A 5 36.20 22.34 -0.45
C MET A 5 35.35 22.40 -1.74
N THR A 6 34.62 23.50 -1.97
CA THR A 6 33.69 23.65 -3.10
C THR A 6 34.37 24.04 -4.41
N GLU A 7 33.77 23.63 -5.52
CA GLU A 7 34.28 23.92 -6.87
C GLU A 7 34.07 25.40 -7.20
N LEU A 8 35.17 26.07 -7.55
CA LEU A 8 35.21 27.47 -7.93
C LEU A 8 34.82 27.61 -9.40
N LEU A 9 33.71 28.29 -9.66
CA LEU A 9 33.20 28.54 -11.02
C LEU A 9 33.81 29.79 -11.63
N GLN A 10 33.88 30.88 -10.84
CA GLN A 10 34.44 32.17 -11.27
C GLN A 10 35.24 32.83 -10.15
N PHE A 11 36.30 33.53 -10.52
CA PHE A 11 37.15 34.30 -9.60
C PHE A 11 37.71 35.53 -10.31
N GLU A 12 37.22 36.70 -9.94
CA GLU A 12 37.61 37.99 -10.51
C GLU A 12 38.00 38.97 -9.41
N PHE A 13 39.00 39.80 -9.68
CA PHE A 13 39.39 40.87 -8.77
C PHE A 13 39.95 42.05 -9.55
N ASN A 14 39.85 43.26 -8.99
CA ASN A 14 40.45 44.45 -9.57
C ASN A 14 41.85 44.74 -8.98
N ASP A 15 42.64 45.58 -9.65
CA ASP A 15 43.99 45.91 -9.21
C ASP A 15 43.97 46.71 -7.89
N CYS A 16 44.40 46.08 -6.81
CA CYS A 16 44.45 46.69 -5.47
C CYS A 16 45.45 47.85 -5.36
N THR A 17 46.26 48.09 -6.40
CA THR A 17 47.20 49.22 -6.48
C THR A 17 46.66 50.39 -7.32
N ASP A 18 45.47 50.26 -7.92
CA ASP A 18 44.86 51.33 -8.69
C ASP A 18 44.32 52.45 -7.80
N THR A 19 45.16 53.45 -7.55
CA THR A 19 44.79 54.64 -6.78
C THR A 19 43.65 55.47 -7.39
N ALA A 20 43.26 55.25 -8.65
CA ALA A 20 42.09 55.89 -9.27
C ALA A 20 40.76 55.20 -8.91
N ASN A 21 40.81 53.93 -8.51
CA ASN A 21 39.69 53.19 -7.94
C ASN A 21 40.07 52.63 -6.56
N PRO A 22 39.89 53.40 -5.47
CA PRO A 22 40.36 53.03 -4.15
C PRO A 22 39.66 51.80 -3.55
N ASN A 23 38.62 51.26 -4.21
CA ASN A 23 37.88 50.09 -3.76
C ASN A 23 38.47 48.83 -4.37
N PHE A 24 38.98 47.94 -3.53
CA PHE A 24 39.30 46.58 -3.94
C PHE A 24 38.01 45.73 -3.96
N THR A 25 37.75 45.06 -5.08
CA THR A 25 36.61 44.16 -5.27
C THR A 25 37.13 42.78 -5.59
N LEU A 26 36.51 41.78 -4.96
CA LEU A 26 36.76 40.37 -5.17
C LEU A 26 35.40 39.68 -5.40
N ASP A 27 35.19 39.17 -6.61
CA ASP A 27 33.99 38.43 -6.98
C ASP A 27 34.32 36.95 -7.11
N VAL A 28 33.54 36.12 -6.42
CA VAL A 28 33.75 34.67 -6.34
C VAL A 28 32.42 33.98 -6.57
N GLU A 29 32.37 33.07 -7.53
CA GLU A 29 31.22 32.20 -7.79
C GLU A 29 31.65 30.75 -7.56
N PHE A 30 30.81 29.98 -6.86
CA PHE A 30 31.05 28.58 -6.58
C PHE A 30 29.72 27.84 -6.45
N GLU A 31 29.73 26.53 -6.72
CA GLU A 31 28.58 25.67 -6.44
C GLU A 31 28.48 25.41 -4.93
N ALA A 32 27.29 25.41 -4.32
CA ALA A 32 27.13 25.48 -2.87
C ALA A 32 27.18 24.12 -2.13
N ASP A 33 27.56 23.03 -2.80
CA ASP A 33 27.41 21.64 -2.34
C ASP A 33 27.99 21.31 -0.95
N GLN A 34 28.98 22.05 -0.47
CA GLN A 34 29.64 21.80 0.82
C GLN A 34 29.27 22.78 1.94
N ILE A 35 28.53 23.85 1.63
CA ILE A 35 28.05 24.84 2.60
C ILE A 35 26.53 24.80 2.80
N MET A 36 25.89 23.84 2.13
CA MET A 36 24.47 23.59 2.16
C MET A 36 24.18 22.25 2.84
N ALA A 37 23.17 22.22 3.70
CA ALA A 37 22.58 20.99 4.19
C ALA A 37 21.17 20.83 3.59
N GLU A 38 20.87 19.65 3.06
CA GLU A 38 19.53 19.27 2.60
C GLU A 38 18.90 18.34 3.65
N GLU A 39 17.75 18.73 4.18
CA GLU A 39 16.95 17.89 5.09
C GLU A 39 15.48 17.99 4.73
N ASP A 40 14.85 16.87 4.34
CA ASP A 40 13.41 16.77 4.04
C ASP A 40 12.85 17.84 3.09
N GLY A 41 13.60 18.16 2.03
CA GLY A 41 13.19 19.19 1.07
C GLY A 41 13.41 20.62 1.55
N ARG A 42 14.23 20.81 2.58
CA ARG A 42 14.77 22.10 3.00
C ARG A 42 16.23 22.20 2.69
N LEU A 43 16.66 23.35 2.18
CA LEU A 43 18.07 23.68 2.00
C LEU A 43 18.45 24.74 3.02
N TYR A 44 19.52 24.48 3.76
CA TYR A 44 20.10 25.40 4.72
C TYR A 44 21.46 25.84 4.21
N VAL A 45 21.62 27.14 3.93
CA VAL A 45 22.89 27.74 3.54
C VAL A 45 23.41 28.55 4.74
N SER A 46 24.60 28.20 5.21
CA SER A 46 25.23 28.88 6.35
C SER A 46 26.28 29.87 5.86
N LEU A 47 25.96 31.17 5.85
CA LEU A 47 26.91 32.24 5.50
C LEU A 47 27.80 32.57 6.69
N ARG A 48 29.06 32.94 6.43
CA ARG A 48 30.05 33.34 7.45
C ARG A 48 30.56 34.75 7.20
N PRO A 49 29.80 35.79 7.60
CA PRO A 49 30.12 37.19 7.28
C PRO A 49 31.23 37.82 8.13
N GLY A 50 31.77 37.10 9.13
CA GLY A 50 32.71 37.66 10.10
C GLY A 50 34.05 38.12 9.53
N SER A 51 34.40 37.80 8.29
CA SER A 51 35.69 38.17 7.68
C SER A 51 35.97 39.67 7.71
N GLY A 52 34.94 40.51 7.55
CA GLY A 52 35.08 41.97 7.61
C GLY A 52 35.42 42.51 9.01
N PHE A 53 35.25 41.70 10.06
CA PHE A 53 35.48 42.07 11.46
C PHE A 53 36.80 41.51 12.01
N ASN A 54 37.51 40.67 11.24
CA ASN A 54 38.76 40.02 11.67
C ASN A 54 39.91 41.00 11.93
N ASP A 55 39.87 42.20 11.33
CA ASP A 55 40.85 43.26 11.55
C ASP A 55 40.51 44.12 12.78
N LEU A 56 39.35 43.91 13.42
CA LEU A 56 39.04 44.54 14.69
C LEU A 56 39.82 43.86 15.83
N PRO A 57 40.28 44.63 16.84
CA PRO A 57 40.89 44.06 18.02
C PRO A 57 39.94 43.10 18.73
N TYR A 58 40.48 42.02 19.29
CA TYR A 58 39.72 40.99 20.00
C TYR A 58 38.73 41.56 21.04
N GLU A 59 39.11 42.63 21.74
CA GLU A 59 38.28 43.36 22.70
C GLU A 59 36.95 43.90 22.11
N PHE A 60 36.76 43.96 20.80
CA PHE A 60 35.56 44.49 20.16
C PHE A 60 34.52 43.43 19.83
N VAL A 61 34.93 42.16 19.79
CA VAL A 61 34.14 41.08 19.17
C VAL A 61 34.20 39.76 19.94
N ALA A 62 35.05 39.66 20.97
CA ALA A 62 35.13 38.49 21.84
C ALA A 62 33.84 38.30 22.65
N SER A 63 33.41 37.05 22.83
CA SER A 63 32.21 36.75 23.61
C SER A 63 32.43 37.01 25.11
N HIS A 64 31.33 37.18 25.85
CA HIS A 64 31.43 37.37 27.30
C HIS A 64 32.05 36.14 28.00
N THR A 65 31.89 34.94 27.44
CA THR A 65 32.49 33.72 27.98
C THR A 65 34.00 33.69 27.76
N GLU A 66 34.49 34.20 26.64
CA GLU A 66 35.92 34.25 26.33
C GLU A 66 36.69 35.29 27.16
N LEU A 67 36.02 36.38 27.54
CA LEU A 67 36.61 37.44 28.38
C LEU A 67 36.65 37.07 29.87
N SER A 68 35.84 36.09 30.30
CA SER A 68 35.72 35.65 31.71
C SER A 68 36.91 34.81 32.24
N GLY A 69 37.88 34.48 31.38
CA GLY A 69 39.09 33.73 31.74
C GLY A 69 40.27 34.57 32.23
N VAL A 70 40.08 35.88 32.44
CA VAL A 70 41.13 36.81 32.91
C VAL A 70 40.95 37.06 34.41
N ASP A 71 41.87 36.53 35.22
CA ASP A 71 41.82 36.40 36.69
C ASP A 71 41.93 37.70 37.51
N ASP A 72 41.54 38.88 37.01
CA ASP A 72 41.41 40.10 37.85
C ASP A 72 40.40 41.11 37.23
N GLU A 73 39.22 41.24 37.84
CA GLU A 73 38.16 42.19 37.43
C GLU A 73 38.57 43.67 37.61
N ASP A 74 39.62 43.96 38.39
CA ASP A 74 39.99 45.33 38.79
C ASP A 74 41.13 45.97 37.95
N ASP A 75 41.83 45.23 37.06
CA ASP A 75 43.09 45.70 36.44
C ASP A 75 43.03 46.09 34.95
N LEU A 76 41.86 46.10 34.29
CA LEU A 76 41.75 46.41 32.85
C LEU A 76 40.63 47.40 32.46
N VAL A 77 40.29 48.37 33.31
CA VAL A 77 39.40 49.46 32.88
C VAL A 77 40.18 50.42 31.97
N ARG A 78 39.87 50.44 30.68
CA ARG A 78 40.49 51.34 29.71
C ARG A 78 40.13 52.79 30.05
N THR A 79 41.13 53.64 30.30
CA THR A 79 40.92 55.06 30.63
C THR A 79 41.17 56.03 29.47
N HIS A 80 41.67 55.53 28.34
CA HIS A 80 42.00 56.33 27.16
C HIS A 80 41.23 55.85 25.92
N PRO A 81 40.88 56.74 24.97
CA PRO A 81 40.24 56.34 23.72
C PRO A 81 41.05 55.27 22.97
N PHE A 82 40.36 54.30 22.41
CA PHE A 82 40.95 53.34 21.48
C PHE A 82 41.18 54.02 20.13
N VAL A 83 42.32 53.75 19.50
CA VAL A 83 42.64 54.21 18.14
C VAL A 83 43.01 53.00 17.29
N LEU A 84 42.23 52.72 16.24
CA LEU A 84 42.54 51.64 15.32
C LEU A 84 43.84 51.95 14.53
N PRO A 85 44.73 50.98 14.36
CA PRO A 85 45.96 51.16 13.57
C PRO A 85 45.68 51.25 12.06
N THR A 86 44.56 50.69 11.60
CA THR A 86 44.14 50.65 10.20
C THR A 86 42.69 51.15 10.09
N LEU A 87 42.46 52.13 9.21
CA LEU A 87 41.12 52.59 8.87
C LEU A 87 40.66 51.87 7.60
N TYR A 88 39.45 51.34 7.62
CA TYR A 88 38.90 50.60 6.49
C TYR A 88 37.37 50.66 6.49
N SER A 89 36.79 50.41 5.33
CA SER A 89 35.41 49.98 5.20
C SER A 89 35.40 48.64 4.48
N CYS A 90 34.53 47.74 4.92
CA CYS A 90 34.35 46.44 4.32
C CYS A 90 32.87 46.27 4.00
N GLN A 91 32.59 45.78 2.79
CA GLN A 91 31.26 45.33 2.41
C GLN A 91 31.39 43.94 1.80
N THR A 92 30.64 42.99 2.33
CA THR A 92 30.50 41.65 1.77
C THR A 92 29.07 41.49 1.27
N SER A 93 28.90 41.24 -0.03
CA SER A 93 27.59 40.89 -0.60
C SER A 93 27.56 39.41 -0.95
N TYR A 94 26.53 38.71 -0.48
CA TYR A 94 26.23 37.34 -0.84
C TYR A 94 25.00 37.33 -1.73
N ARG A 95 25.08 36.76 -2.93
CA ARG A 95 23.92 36.42 -3.75
C ARG A 95 23.74 34.90 -3.75
N ILE A 96 22.64 34.41 -3.17
CA ILE A 96 22.33 32.97 -3.12
C ILE A 96 21.19 32.70 -4.08
N VAL A 97 21.47 31.93 -5.14
CA VAL A 97 20.46 31.50 -6.11
C VAL A 97 19.98 30.10 -5.74
N PRO A 98 18.70 29.91 -5.38
CA PRO A 98 18.20 28.57 -5.06
C PRO A 98 17.98 27.72 -6.32
N PRO A 99 17.99 26.38 -6.20
CA PRO A 99 17.59 25.51 -7.30
C PRO A 99 16.12 25.69 -7.68
N ASP A 100 15.76 25.32 -8.91
CA ASP A 100 14.36 25.38 -9.39
C ASP A 100 13.40 24.63 -8.45
N GLY A 101 12.31 25.30 -8.08
CA GLY A 101 11.26 24.77 -7.21
C GLY A 101 11.44 25.07 -5.73
N PHE A 102 12.51 25.77 -5.35
CA PHE A 102 12.74 26.26 -4.00
C PHE A 102 12.39 27.75 -3.86
N GLU A 103 11.83 28.13 -2.71
CA GLU A 103 11.68 29.53 -2.32
C GLU A 103 12.32 29.76 -0.95
N ALA A 104 12.83 30.98 -0.73
CA ALA A 104 13.39 31.38 0.54
C ALA A 104 12.32 31.40 1.64
N ASP A 105 12.70 30.95 2.83
CA ASP A 105 11.94 31.25 4.05
C ASP A 105 11.90 32.75 4.33
N PRO A 106 10.99 33.23 5.18
CA PRO A 106 11.01 34.62 5.65
C PRO A 106 12.42 34.99 6.15
N LEU A 107 13.02 35.98 5.48
CA LEU A 107 14.37 36.43 5.79
C LEU A 107 14.42 37.07 7.18
N PRO A 108 15.58 37.03 7.86
CA PRO A 108 15.79 37.80 9.07
C PRO A 108 15.52 39.30 8.83
N GLY A 109 15.20 40.04 9.89
CA GLY A 109 15.08 41.50 9.79
C GLY A 109 16.44 42.15 9.61
N ASP A 110 16.47 43.26 8.86
CA ASP A 110 17.65 44.11 8.72
C ASP A 110 18.13 44.59 10.10
N HIS A 111 19.44 44.71 10.25
CA HIS A 111 20.06 45.19 11.50
C HIS A 111 21.06 46.30 11.19
N GLU A 112 20.92 47.44 11.87
CA GLU A 112 21.86 48.56 11.77
C GLU A 112 22.17 49.08 13.18
N PHE A 113 23.44 49.32 13.47
CA PHE A 113 23.84 50.04 14.68
C PHE A 113 25.05 50.95 14.43
N ARG A 114 25.17 51.98 15.28
CA ARG A 114 26.25 52.96 15.21
C ARG A 114 26.80 53.24 16.60
N VAL A 115 28.13 53.19 16.71
CA VAL A 115 28.83 53.50 17.96
C VAL A 115 29.99 54.42 17.63
N GLY A 116 29.94 55.67 18.09
CA GLY A 116 30.91 56.68 17.70
C GLY A 116 30.89 56.93 16.19
N THR A 117 32.03 56.74 15.53
CA THR A 117 32.16 56.81 14.06
C THR A 117 32.00 55.45 13.37
N PHE A 118 31.83 54.37 14.14
CA PHE A 118 31.67 53.02 13.60
C PHE A 118 30.22 52.78 13.20
N HIS A 119 30.02 52.17 12.05
CA HIS A 119 28.72 51.84 11.50
C HIS A 119 28.73 50.40 11.00
N VAL A 120 27.76 49.61 11.46
CA VAL A 120 27.53 48.24 11.02
C VAL A 120 26.11 48.13 10.50
N ALA A 121 25.96 47.52 9.33
CA ALA A 121 24.66 47.20 8.73
C ALA A 121 24.65 45.80 8.12
N VAL A 122 23.54 45.08 8.33
CA VAL A 122 23.21 43.81 7.70
C VAL A 122 21.85 43.96 7.05
N ASP A 123 21.83 43.95 5.71
CA ASP A 123 20.62 44.10 4.90
C ASP A 123 20.29 42.79 4.18
N TYR A 124 19.01 42.44 4.15
CA TYR A 124 18.49 41.28 3.41
C TYR A 124 17.57 41.72 2.28
N ARG A 125 17.73 41.12 1.09
CA ARG A 125 16.82 41.32 -0.04
C ARG A 125 16.45 40.01 -0.69
N LEU A 126 15.20 39.91 -1.09
CA LEU A 126 14.71 38.85 -1.98
C LEU A 126 14.48 39.46 -3.36
N ASP A 127 15.18 38.95 -4.35
CA ASP A 127 15.08 39.40 -5.73
C ASP A 127 13.91 38.73 -6.47
N ASP A 128 13.51 39.32 -7.60
CA ASP A 128 12.41 38.83 -8.46
C ASP A 128 12.67 37.41 -9.03
N ASP A 129 13.94 36.98 -9.11
CA ASP A 129 14.36 35.64 -9.54
C ASP A 129 14.41 34.62 -8.38
N GLY A 130 14.02 35.03 -7.17
CA GLY A 130 14.04 34.21 -5.96
C GLY A 130 15.42 34.12 -5.29
N ALA A 131 16.43 34.82 -5.81
CA ALA A 131 17.73 34.90 -5.17
C ALA A 131 17.67 35.74 -3.89
N VAL A 132 18.44 35.32 -2.87
CA VAL A 132 18.59 36.06 -1.62
C VAL A 132 19.91 36.83 -1.66
N GLU A 133 19.83 38.15 -1.56
CA GLU A 133 20.98 39.03 -1.37
C GLU A 133 21.16 39.32 0.13
N VAL A 134 22.36 39.11 0.66
CA VAL A 134 22.73 39.49 2.04
C VAL A 134 23.93 40.41 1.96
N ILE A 135 23.78 41.64 2.43
CA ILE A 135 24.84 42.64 2.44
C ILE A 135 25.26 42.91 3.88
N VAL A 136 26.53 42.66 4.19
CA VAL A 136 27.12 42.98 5.49
C VAL A 136 28.15 44.08 5.29
N SER A 137 28.02 45.17 6.03
CA SER A 137 28.91 46.32 5.95
C SER A 137 29.44 46.74 7.31
N LEU A 138 30.72 47.13 7.33
CA LEU A 138 31.41 47.74 8.46
C LEU A 138 32.17 48.96 7.94
N ASP A 139 31.93 50.11 8.52
CA ASP A 139 32.74 51.32 8.33
C ASP A 139 33.27 51.78 9.69
N VAL A 140 34.60 51.79 9.86
CA VAL A 140 35.22 52.19 11.13
C VAL A 140 35.46 53.71 11.24
N GLY A 141 35.13 54.49 10.20
CA GLY A 141 35.21 55.94 10.21
C GLY A 141 36.60 56.49 10.53
N ASP A 142 36.72 57.29 11.61
CA ASP A 142 38.00 57.86 12.06
C ASP A 142 38.80 56.93 12.99
N GLY A 143 38.28 55.73 13.25
CA GLY A 143 38.93 54.67 14.03
C GLY A 143 39.04 54.96 15.52
N LYS A 144 38.26 55.91 16.06
CA LYS A 144 38.34 56.32 17.47
C LYS A 144 37.06 56.02 18.23
N LEU A 145 37.18 55.25 19.31
CA LEU A 145 36.09 55.01 20.27
C LEU A 145 36.54 55.36 21.70
N THR A 146 35.64 55.93 22.50
CA THR A 146 35.84 56.05 23.95
C THR A 146 35.77 54.66 24.61
N PRO A 147 36.27 54.49 25.84
CA PRO A 147 36.16 53.21 26.56
C PRO A 147 34.73 52.62 26.57
N ASP A 148 33.75 53.42 27.00
CA ASP A 148 32.33 53.02 27.02
C ASP A 148 31.80 52.63 25.63
N GLN A 149 32.33 53.25 24.57
CA GLN A 149 31.95 52.94 23.19
C GLN A 149 32.54 51.61 22.71
N VAL A 150 33.71 51.19 23.21
CA VAL A 150 34.25 49.86 22.88
C VAL A 150 33.36 48.77 23.48
N GLU A 151 32.93 48.93 24.73
CA GLU A 151 31.99 48.00 25.38
C GLU A 151 30.64 48.00 24.66
N THR A 152 30.08 49.18 24.38
CA THR A 152 28.81 49.30 23.62
C THR A 152 28.90 48.61 22.26
N PHE A 153 30.01 48.80 21.53
CA PHE A 153 30.19 48.15 20.23
C PHE A 153 30.22 46.62 20.36
N ARG A 154 30.94 46.10 21.37
CA ARG A 154 30.99 44.67 21.63
C ARG A 154 29.61 44.10 21.92
N ASP A 155 28.85 44.74 22.80
CA ASP A 155 27.52 44.28 23.19
C ASP A 155 26.57 44.27 21.97
N GLU A 156 26.57 45.32 21.15
CA GLU A 156 25.78 45.38 19.92
C GLU A 156 26.22 44.32 18.89
N PHE A 157 27.52 44.10 18.72
CA PHE A 157 28.03 43.02 17.86
C PHE A 157 27.63 41.63 18.36
N LEU A 158 27.67 41.38 19.67
CA LEU A 158 27.27 40.10 20.26
C LEU A 158 25.76 39.88 20.15
N ILE A 159 24.93 40.93 20.24
CA ILE A 159 23.50 40.85 19.94
C ILE A 159 23.29 40.43 18.48
N LEU A 160 24.00 41.08 17.54
CA LEU A 160 23.91 40.77 16.11
C LEU A 160 24.36 39.34 15.77
N SER A 161 25.44 38.87 16.41
CA SER A 161 26.06 37.57 16.12
C SER A 161 25.48 36.40 16.92
N GLY A 162 24.62 36.65 17.90
CA GLY A 162 24.07 35.62 18.79
C GLY A 162 25.09 35.12 19.82
N ASP A 163 25.86 36.03 20.41
CA ASP A 163 26.95 35.79 21.36
C ASP A 163 28.08 34.92 20.78
N LYS A 164 28.52 35.26 19.56
CA LYS A 164 29.59 34.58 18.82
C LYS A 164 30.64 35.56 18.34
N GLY A 165 31.91 35.16 18.41
CA GLY A 165 32.98 35.88 17.76
C GLY A 165 32.86 35.84 16.22
N PRO A 166 33.63 36.65 15.48
CA PRO A 166 33.52 36.75 14.02
C PRO A 166 33.74 35.42 13.29
N GLU A 167 34.65 34.57 13.77
CA GLU A 167 34.96 33.29 13.15
C GLU A 167 33.80 32.27 13.24
N ASP A 168 32.99 32.39 14.29
CA ASP A 168 31.86 31.50 14.60
C ASP A 168 30.49 32.12 14.25
N TRP A 169 30.46 33.38 13.80
CA TRP A 169 29.23 34.04 13.40
C TRP A 169 28.69 33.45 12.09
N VAL A 170 27.49 32.87 12.17
CA VAL A 170 26.79 32.25 11.05
C VAL A 170 25.44 32.93 10.82
N LEU A 171 25.14 33.27 9.57
CA LEU A 171 23.83 33.70 9.13
C LEU A 171 23.16 32.57 8.33
N PRO A 172 22.17 31.86 8.91
CA PRO A 172 21.48 30.78 8.21
C PRO A 172 20.40 31.35 7.26
N ILE A 173 20.47 30.97 5.98
CA ILE A 173 19.43 31.21 4.99
C ILE A 173 18.78 29.87 4.65
N SER A 174 17.46 29.80 4.72
CA SER A 174 16.72 28.56 4.48
C SER A 174 15.84 28.68 3.24
N PHE A 175 15.71 27.60 2.48
CA PHE A 175 14.82 27.48 1.34
C PHE A 175 13.95 26.23 1.48
N ASN A 176 12.68 26.31 1.08
CA ASN A 176 11.77 25.16 1.07
C ASN A 176 11.43 24.75 -0.35
N TYR A 177 11.43 23.44 -0.59
CA TYR A 177 10.93 22.87 -1.83
C TYR A 177 9.40 22.98 -1.88
N ILE A 178 8.91 23.90 -2.71
CA ILE A 178 7.49 24.28 -2.76
C ILE A 178 6.55 23.11 -3.05
N PRO A 179 6.84 22.23 -4.02
CA PRO A 179 5.95 21.11 -4.30
C PRO A 179 5.78 20.19 -3.09
N ARG A 180 6.81 20.02 -2.26
CA ARG A 180 6.73 19.19 -1.05
C ARG A 180 5.94 19.89 0.05
N ARG A 181 6.18 21.19 0.26
CA ARG A 181 5.39 22.00 1.20
C ARG A 181 3.89 21.91 0.91
N LEU A 182 3.48 22.02 -0.36
CA LEU A 182 2.09 21.85 -0.77
C LEU A 182 1.52 20.48 -0.38
N ILE A 183 2.27 19.39 -0.64
CA ILE A 183 1.84 18.04 -0.26
C ILE A 183 1.68 17.91 1.27
N ASP A 184 2.60 18.47 2.04
CA ASP A 184 2.59 18.41 3.51
C ASP A 184 1.46 19.28 4.11
N GLU A 185 1.06 20.36 3.42
CA GLU A 185 -0.11 21.19 3.75
C GLU A 185 -1.45 20.56 3.31
N GLY A 186 -1.42 19.40 2.64
CA GLY A 186 -2.61 18.68 2.16
C GLY A 186 -3.02 19.00 0.72
N HIS A 187 -2.31 19.91 0.05
CA HIS A 187 -2.49 20.27 -1.37
C HIS A 187 -1.79 19.25 -2.30
N VAL A 188 -2.12 17.97 -2.14
CA VAL A 188 -1.39 16.85 -2.76
C VAL A 188 -1.38 16.91 -4.30
N ILE A 189 -2.52 17.23 -4.92
CA ILE A 189 -2.62 17.32 -6.39
C ILE A 189 -1.77 18.46 -6.93
N GLU A 190 -1.85 19.64 -6.31
CA GLU A 190 -1.13 20.84 -6.75
C GLU A 190 0.38 20.61 -6.63
N GLY A 191 0.83 20.09 -5.49
CA GLY A 191 2.24 19.74 -5.30
C GLY A 191 2.74 18.70 -6.31
N LEU A 192 2.00 17.63 -6.57
CA LEU A 192 2.43 16.61 -7.57
C LEU A 192 2.45 17.17 -9.00
N ARG A 193 1.47 17.98 -9.39
CA ARG A 193 1.48 18.64 -10.71
C ARG A 193 2.67 19.57 -10.85
N GLN A 194 2.99 20.32 -9.81
CA GLN A 194 4.16 21.18 -9.81
C GLN A 194 5.45 20.35 -9.89
N MET A 195 5.58 19.23 -9.18
CA MET A 195 6.73 18.32 -9.34
C MET A 195 6.85 17.79 -10.78
N VAL A 196 5.74 17.41 -11.41
CA VAL A 196 5.73 16.95 -12.81
C VAL A 196 6.15 18.08 -13.75
N GLU A 197 5.63 19.29 -13.56
CA GLU A 197 5.98 20.46 -14.36
C GLU A 197 7.46 20.83 -14.19
N THR A 198 7.95 20.94 -12.96
CA THR A 198 9.37 21.24 -12.66
C THR A 198 10.31 20.18 -13.22
N ALA A 199 9.96 18.89 -13.12
CA ALA A 199 10.76 17.82 -13.71
C ALA A 199 10.73 17.84 -15.24
N HIS A 200 9.67 18.36 -15.87
CA HIS A 200 9.57 18.51 -17.31
C HIS A 200 10.32 19.75 -17.83
N THR A 201 10.22 20.90 -17.13
CA THR A 201 10.90 22.14 -17.52
C THR A 201 12.40 22.06 -17.27
N ASN A 202 12.82 21.32 -16.24
CA ASN A 202 14.22 21.06 -15.93
C ASN A 202 14.52 19.54 -15.93
N PRO A 203 14.60 18.90 -17.11
CA PRO A 203 14.82 17.46 -17.21
C PRO A 203 16.22 17.03 -16.74
N GLY A 204 17.18 17.95 -16.66
CA GLY A 204 18.53 17.68 -16.14
C GLY A 204 18.58 17.53 -14.61
N SER A 205 17.62 18.13 -13.88
CA SER A 205 17.61 18.09 -12.42
C SER A 205 17.32 16.69 -11.88
N LEU A 206 18.37 16.00 -11.42
CA LEU A 206 18.24 14.70 -10.74
C LEU A 206 17.51 14.83 -9.40
N PHE A 207 17.59 15.98 -8.74
CA PHE A 207 16.83 16.24 -7.51
C PHE A 207 15.32 16.21 -7.79
N ASN A 208 14.84 17.04 -8.71
CA ASN A 208 13.40 17.17 -9.00
C ASN A 208 12.80 15.85 -9.50
N ARG A 209 13.51 15.12 -10.36
CA ARG A 209 13.06 13.79 -10.82
C ARG A 209 13.08 12.74 -9.71
N GLY A 210 14.06 12.81 -8.80
CA GLY A 210 14.12 11.94 -7.63
C GLY A 210 12.95 12.16 -6.65
N GLU A 211 12.64 13.41 -6.35
CA GLU A 211 11.50 13.77 -5.48
C GLU A 211 10.15 13.45 -6.12
N LEU A 212 10.01 13.64 -7.44
CA LEU A 212 8.84 13.19 -8.18
C LEU A 212 8.67 11.66 -8.06
N ALA A 213 9.73 10.89 -8.33
CA ALA A 213 9.67 9.43 -8.25
C ALA A 213 9.27 8.95 -6.84
N LYS A 214 9.85 9.51 -5.77
CA LYS A 214 9.47 9.19 -4.38
C LYS A 214 7.99 9.52 -4.10
N SER A 215 7.52 10.67 -4.59
CA SER A 215 6.15 11.12 -4.36
C SER A 215 5.13 10.26 -5.13
N LEU A 216 5.47 9.82 -6.35
CA LEU A 216 4.67 8.88 -7.15
C LEU A 216 4.52 7.52 -6.48
N VAL A 217 5.58 6.99 -5.85
CA VAL A 217 5.49 5.78 -5.01
C VAL A 217 4.43 5.96 -3.91
N SER A 218 4.41 7.11 -3.23
CA SER A 218 3.48 7.35 -2.10
C SER A 218 1.99 7.35 -2.48
N VAL A 219 1.67 7.62 -3.75
CA VAL A 219 0.31 7.60 -4.30
C VAL A 219 0.04 6.35 -5.15
N GLY A 220 0.91 5.34 -5.08
CA GLY A 220 0.71 4.04 -5.73
C GLY A 220 1.01 3.99 -7.23
N LEU A 221 1.76 4.96 -7.76
CA LEU A 221 2.26 4.99 -9.14
C LEU A 221 3.70 4.46 -9.20
N GLY A 222 3.89 3.22 -8.71
CA GLY A 222 5.22 2.60 -8.58
C GLY A 222 5.85 2.25 -9.93
N GLU A 223 5.05 1.97 -10.96
CA GLU A 223 5.56 1.72 -12.32
C GLU A 223 6.22 2.98 -12.90
N GLU A 224 5.54 4.12 -12.82
CA GLU A 224 6.05 5.42 -13.29
C GLU A 224 7.29 5.86 -12.50
N ALA A 225 7.28 5.66 -11.18
CA ALA A 225 8.43 5.97 -10.34
C ALA A 225 9.68 5.16 -10.73
N ARG A 226 9.52 3.86 -11.01
CA ARG A 226 10.62 2.99 -11.47
C ARG A 226 11.13 3.42 -12.84
N GLU A 227 10.24 3.78 -13.77
CA GLU A 227 10.62 4.28 -15.10
C GLU A 227 11.46 5.56 -15.01
N ILE A 228 11.06 6.52 -14.17
CA ILE A 228 11.82 7.77 -13.94
C ILE A 228 13.19 7.46 -13.32
N ALA A 229 13.22 6.63 -12.28
CA ALA A 229 14.45 6.31 -11.57
C ALA A 229 15.49 5.61 -12.46
N LEU A 230 15.05 4.68 -13.31
CA LEU A 230 15.95 3.97 -14.24
C LEU A 230 16.55 4.93 -15.27
N LYS A 231 15.75 5.85 -15.84
CA LYS A 231 16.25 6.86 -16.78
C LYS A 231 17.30 7.78 -16.14
N MET A 232 17.14 8.14 -14.87
CA MET A 232 18.14 8.94 -14.15
C MET A 232 19.52 8.25 -14.12
N VAL A 233 19.55 6.92 -13.92
CA VAL A 233 20.81 6.14 -13.92
C VAL A 233 21.36 5.94 -15.34
N GLU A 234 20.49 5.80 -16.34
CA GLU A 234 20.91 5.73 -17.74
C GLU A 234 21.60 7.01 -18.20
N GLU A 235 21.13 8.16 -17.74
CA GLU A 235 21.68 9.48 -18.07
C GLU A 235 22.91 9.84 -17.24
N ASP A 236 22.93 9.52 -15.95
CA ASP A 236 24.09 9.73 -15.06
C ASP A 236 24.39 8.49 -14.20
N PRO A 237 25.21 7.56 -14.71
CA PRO A 237 25.58 6.32 -14.01
C PRO A 237 26.45 6.53 -12.76
N GLU A 238 27.09 7.69 -12.60
CA GLU A 238 27.96 8.00 -11.46
C GLU A 238 27.24 8.84 -10.39
N SER A 239 25.97 9.20 -10.61
CA SER A 239 25.16 9.87 -9.61
C SER A 239 24.72 8.94 -8.49
N ALA A 240 25.23 9.17 -7.28
CA ALA A 240 24.74 8.49 -6.09
C ALA A 240 23.22 8.66 -5.94
N ARG A 241 22.69 9.89 -6.16
CA ARG A 241 21.25 10.20 -6.07
C ARG A 241 20.42 9.37 -7.04
N ALA A 242 20.83 9.20 -8.29
CA ALA A 242 20.11 8.38 -9.26
C ALA A 242 19.98 6.93 -8.78
N HIS A 243 21.08 6.33 -8.32
CA HIS A 243 21.07 4.98 -7.75
C HIS A 243 20.21 4.88 -6.48
N ARG A 244 20.20 5.91 -5.61
CA ARG A 244 19.32 5.95 -4.44
C ARG A 244 17.84 5.94 -4.83
N THR A 245 17.46 6.70 -5.86
CA THR A 245 16.09 6.74 -6.35
C THR A 245 15.66 5.38 -6.92
N VAL A 246 16.54 4.68 -7.65
CA VAL A 246 16.28 3.30 -8.11
C VAL A 246 16.09 2.37 -6.91
N GLY A 247 16.99 2.44 -5.92
CA GLY A 247 16.86 1.68 -4.68
C GLY A 247 15.50 1.88 -4.01
N TRP A 248 15.07 3.14 -3.86
CA TRP A 248 13.79 3.51 -3.27
C TRP A 248 12.58 3.03 -4.09
N ALA A 249 12.57 3.23 -5.40
CA ALA A 249 11.44 2.84 -6.24
C ALA A 249 11.27 1.30 -6.32
N HIS A 250 12.37 0.55 -6.21
CA HIS A 250 12.35 -0.91 -6.31
C HIS A 250 12.19 -1.63 -4.96
N MET A 251 12.43 -0.96 -3.82
CA MET A 251 12.06 -1.49 -2.50
C MET A 251 10.56 -1.38 -2.17
N HIS A 252 9.80 -0.70 -3.03
CA HIS A 252 8.34 -0.64 -2.98
C HIS A 252 7.72 -1.46 -4.12
N ASP A 253 6.55 -2.04 -3.90
CA ASP A 253 5.78 -2.71 -4.95
C ASP A 253 5.18 -1.69 -5.95
N LEU A 254 4.52 -2.18 -7.00
CA LEU A 254 3.94 -1.31 -8.02
C LEU A 254 2.81 -0.40 -7.51
N LEU A 255 2.22 -0.72 -6.35
CA LEU A 255 1.19 0.07 -5.68
C LEU A 255 1.77 0.91 -4.53
N GLY A 256 3.10 1.00 -4.41
CA GLY A 256 3.77 1.84 -3.43
C GLY A 256 3.86 1.26 -2.02
N ALA A 257 3.53 -0.01 -1.80
CA ALA A 257 3.75 -0.64 -0.49
C ALA A 257 5.23 -1.02 -0.32
N ASP A 258 5.81 -0.67 0.82
CA ASP A 258 7.18 -0.96 1.17
C ASP A 258 7.39 -2.45 1.49
N LEU A 259 8.47 -3.03 0.96
CA LEU A 259 8.97 -4.35 1.35
C LEU A 259 7.90 -5.45 1.27
N HIS A 260 6.99 -5.32 0.31
CA HIS A 260 5.87 -6.23 0.10
C HIS A 260 6.10 -7.18 -1.09
N PHE A 261 5.19 -8.12 -1.30
CA PHE A 261 5.24 -8.99 -2.48
C PHE A 261 5.17 -8.16 -3.77
N GLY A 262 6.08 -8.41 -4.72
CA GLY A 262 6.16 -7.67 -6.00
C GLY A 262 7.24 -6.57 -6.04
N ILE A 263 8.06 -6.45 -4.99
CA ILE A 263 9.29 -5.66 -5.04
C ILE A 263 10.32 -6.31 -5.99
N ASP A 264 11.27 -5.51 -6.47
CA ASP A 264 12.44 -6.00 -7.20
C ASP A 264 13.66 -5.84 -6.30
N ARG A 265 13.80 -6.79 -5.38
CA ARG A 265 14.77 -6.76 -4.29
C ARG A 265 16.20 -6.68 -4.81
N ASP A 266 16.55 -7.53 -5.76
CA ASP A 266 17.90 -7.62 -6.32
C ASP A 266 18.34 -6.29 -6.96
N ARG A 267 17.44 -5.64 -7.70
CA ARG A 267 17.72 -4.34 -8.28
C ARG A 267 17.87 -3.28 -7.20
N ALA A 268 17.01 -3.28 -6.18
CA ALA A 268 17.09 -2.33 -5.07
C ALA A 268 18.42 -2.46 -4.30
N ILE A 269 18.85 -3.69 -3.98
CA ILE A 269 20.12 -3.97 -3.30
C ILE A 269 21.31 -3.46 -4.12
N LYS A 270 21.37 -3.80 -5.42
CA LYS A 270 22.46 -3.35 -6.31
C LYS A 270 22.52 -1.83 -6.39
N ALA A 271 21.37 -1.18 -6.49
CA ALA A 271 21.28 0.27 -6.56
C ALA A 271 21.75 0.94 -5.25
N PHE A 272 21.30 0.48 -4.08
CA PHE A 272 21.80 1.02 -2.81
C PHE A 272 23.28 0.74 -2.59
N GLN A 273 23.78 -0.44 -2.96
CA GLN A 273 25.22 -0.73 -2.91
C GLN A 273 26.02 0.22 -3.80
N ARG A 274 25.55 0.52 -5.02
CA ARG A 274 26.22 1.46 -5.92
C ARG A 274 26.16 2.89 -5.38
N ALA A 275 25.01 3.33 -4.87
CA ALA A 275 24.88 4.64 -4.21
C ALA A 275 25.86 4.80 -3.04
N ILE A 276 26.01 3.76 -2.22
CA ILE A 276 26.95 3.70 -1.09
C ILE A 276 28.42 3.75 -1.53
N GLN A 277 28.75 3.19 -2.69
CA GLN A 277 30.12 3.26 -3.23
C GLN A 277 30.46 4.67 -3.70
N LEU A 278 29.47 5.40 -4.20
CA LEU A 278 29.60 6.77 -4.71
C LEU A 278 29.54 7.82 -3.58
N ASP A 279 28.78 7.54 -2.53
CA ASP A 279 28.57 8.39 -1.36
C ASP A 279 28.50 7.49 -0.10
N ASP A 280 29.65 7.31 0.55
CA ASP A 280 29.82 6.35 1.64
C ASP A 280 29.34 6.87 3.00
N LEU A 281 28.99 8.15 3.10
CA LEU A 281 28.42 8.76 4.30
C LEU A 281 26.88 8.82 4.26
N HIS A 282 26.24 8.45 3.16
CA HIS A 282 24.78 8.52 3.01
C HIS A 282 24.02 7.55 3.93
N VAL A 283 23.56 8.08 5.07
CA VAL A 283 22.90 7.35 6.17
C VAL A 283 21.68 6.56 5.69
N VAL A 284 20.77 7.18 4.93
CA VAL A 284 19.49 6.57 4.51
C VAL A 284 19.71 5.38 3.58
N SER A 285 20.70 5.43 2.68
CA SER A 285 20.99 4.33 1.75
C SER A 285 21.53 3.11 2.46
N ARG A 286 22.39 3.32 3.47
CA ARG A 286 22.92 2.24 4.32
C ARG A 286 21.82 1.59 5.12
N TYR A 287 20.92 2.40 5.69
CA TYR A 287 19.79 1.90 6.46
C TYR A 287 18.84 1.07 5.58
N ASN A 288 18.45 1.61 4.42
CA ASN A 288 17.55 0.90 3.50
C ASN A 288 18.19 -0.38 2.94
N LEU A 289 19.50 -0.39 2.68
CA LEU A 289 20.22 -1.61 2.32
C LEU A 289 20.16 -2.64 3.45
N ALA A 290 20.43 -2.23 4.70
CA ALA A 290 20.37 -3.13 5.84
C ALA A 290 18.96 -3.72 6.01
N VAL A 291 17.91 -2.90 5.89
CA VAL A 291 16.52 -3.35 5.95
C VAL A 291 16.17 -4.29 4.79
N LEU A 292 16.57 -4.00 3.55
CA LEU A 292 16.33 -4.89 2.41
C LEU A 292 16.99 -6.25 2.57
N LEU A 293 18.19 -6.29 3.14
CA LEU A 293 18.93 -7.53 3.42
C LEU A 293 18.23 -8.37 4.49
N GLU A 294 17.41 -7.78 5.36
CA GLU A 294 16.59 -8.56 6.26
C GLU A 294 15.43 -9.27 5.55
N HIS A 295 14.94 -8.74 4.42
CA HIS A 295 13.76 -9.25 3.73
C HIS A 295 14.14 -10.20 2.59
N ASP A 296 13.25 -11.11 2.20
CA ASP A 296 13.31 -11.86 0.94
C ASP A 296 12.33 -11.30 -0.11
N ASP A 297 12.30 -11.91 -1.29
CA ASP A 297 11.47 -11.46 -2.44
C ASP A 297 9.95 -11.54 -2.17
N LEU A 298 9.53 -12.27 -1.15
CA LEU A 298 8.12 -12.35 -0.73
C LEU A 298 7.78 -11.33 0.37
N GLY A 299 8.76 -10.53 0.80
CA GLY A 299 8.66 -9.59 1.91
C GLY A 299 8.80 -10.24 3.29
N ALA A 300 9.29 -11.48 3.39
CA ALA A 300 9.54 -12.12 4.69
C ALA A 300 10.87 -11.65 5.28
N ARG A 301 10.88 -11.20 6.54
CA ARG A 301 12.12 -10.91 7.27
C ARG A 301 12.80 -12.15 7.83
N TYR A 302 14.12 -12.09 7.88
CA TYR A 302 15.00 -13.00 8.60
C TYR A 302 14.93 -14.46 8.13
N SER A 303 14.59 -14.66 6.86
CA SER A 303 14.46 -15.98 6.22
C SER A 303 15.81 -16.52 5.72
N ASP A 304 16.72 -15.66 5.28
CA ASP A 304 18.04 -16.03 4.78
C ASP A 304 19.17 -15.66 5.75
N SER A 305 20.00 -16.62 6.14
CA SER A 305 21.05 -16.39 7.14
C SER A 305 22.26 -15.62 6.60
N ASP A 306 22.57 -15.77 5.31
CA ASP A 306 23.71 -15.07 4.70
C ASP A 306 23.39 -13.58 4.52
N ASP A 307 22.16 -13.26 4.12
CA ASP A 307 21.69 -11.88 4.04
C ASP A 307 21.54 -11.24 5.41
N LEU A 308 21.14 -11.99 6.45
CA LEU A 308 21.18 -11.51 7.83
C LEU A 308 22.59 -11.13 8.31
N LEU A 309 23.62 -11.91 7.93
CA LEU A 309 25.01 -11.55 8.24
C LEU A 309 25.40 -10.24 7.56
N LYS A 310 25.04 -10.07 6.27
CA LYS A 310 25.27 -8.81 5.55
C LYS A 310 24.50 -7.64 6.17
N ALA A 311 23.27 -7.85 6.62
CA ALA A 311 22.48 -6.84 7.32
C ALA A 311 23.14 -6.42 8.64
N ALA A 312 23.62 -7.38 9.44
CA ALA A 312 24.36 -7.11 10.67
C ALA A 312 25.62 -6.27 10.40
N ASP A 313 26.38 -6.61 9.36
CA ASP A 313 27.57 -5.83 8.96
C ASP A 313 27.21 -4.42 8.52
N ALA A 314 26.11 -4.24 7.76
CA ALA A 314 25.62 -2.91 7.39
C ALA A 314 25.22 -2.08 8.62
N TYR A 315 24.56 -2.70 9.62
CA TYR A 315 24.20 -2.01 10.85
C TYR A 315 25.39 -1.63 11.73
N GLN A 316 26.51 -2.38 11.67
CA GLN A 316 27.70 -2.05 12.46
C GLN A 316 28.27 -0.67 12.16
N TRP A 317 28.09 -0.17 10.93
CA TRP A 317 28.54 1.16 10.51
C TRP A 317 27.93 2.29 11.37
N PHE A 318 26.64 2.17 11.73
CA PHE A 318 25.93 3.18 12.51
C PHE A 318 26.50 3.36 13.92
N HIS A 319 27.08 2.32 14.52
CA HIS A 319 27.68 2.45 15.85
C HIS A 319 28.88 3.38 15.89
N LYS A 320 29.60 3.52 14.77
CA LYS A 320 30.83 4.31 14.69
C LYS A 320 30.58 5.70 14.13
N MET A 321 29.75 5.79 13.09
CA MET A 321 29.62 7.01 12.30
C MET A 321 28.40 7.85 12.68
N TYR A 322 27.27 7.19 12.99
CA TYR A 322 26.00 7.87 13.23
C TYR A 322 25.11 7.01 14.14
N PRO A 323 25.26 7.12 15.49
CA PRO A 323 24.52 6.31 16.44
C PRO A 323 23.02 6.62 16.40
N TRP A 324 22.29 5.88 15.56
CA TRP A 324 20.85 6.04 15.39
C TRP A 324 20.08 4.91 16.06
N ASP A 325 19.31 5.22 17.10
CA ASP A 325 18.60 4.26 17.95
C ASP A 325 17.77 3.23 17.17
N THR A 326 17.09 3.66 16.10
CA THR A 326 16.30 2.76 15.25
C THR A 326 17.18 1.69 14.58
N ALA A 327 18.33 2.09 14.03
CA ALA A 327 19.28 1.16 13.42
C ALA A 327 19.87 0.20 14.45
N VAL A 328 20.18 0.69 15.66
CA VAL A 328 20.66 -0.14 16.77
C VAL A 328 19.61 -1.16 17.22
N GLY A 329 18.34 -0.75 17.31
CA GLY A 329 17.23 -1.62 17.63
C GLY A 329 17.04 -2.75 16.60
N ASN A 330 17.08 -2.42 15.30
CA ASN A 330 16.98 -3.41 14.23
C ASN A 330 18.18 -4.38 14.26
N HIS A 331 19.39 -3.86 14.45
CA HIS A 331 20.59 -4.69 14.60
C HIS A 331 20.44 -5.71 15.73
N ALA A 332 19.88 -5.31 16.87
CA ALA A 332 19.65 -6.21 17.99
C ALA A 332 18.71 -7.37 17.63
N VAL A 333 17.68 -7.12 16.79
CA VAL A 333 16.76 -8.17 16.32
C VAL A 333 17.46 -9.09 15.32
N VAL A 334 18.24 -8.55 14.38
CA VAL A 334 19.07 -9.33 13.45
C VAL A 334 20.01 -10.27 14.21
N LEU A 335 20.73 -9.76 15.22
CA LEU A 335 21.61 -10.58 16.06
C LEU A 335 20.87 -11.66 16.85
N ALA A 336 19.61 -11.42 17.26
CA ALA A 336 18.79 -12.45 17.89
C ALA A 336 18.44 -13.57 16.90
N HIS A 337 18.10 -13.24 15.65
CA HIS A 337 17.85 -14.23 14.60
C HIS A 337 19.11 -15.02 14.21
N LEU A 338 20.28 -14.37 14.26
CA LEU A 338 21.59 -15.02 14.08
C LEU A 338 22.08 -15.78 15.33
N ARG A 339 21.36 -15.69 16.46
CA ARG A 339 21.75 -16.24 17.77
C ARG A 339 23.11 -15.71 18.28
N ASP A 340 23.56 -14.53 17.84
CA ASP A 340 24.82 -13.94 18.28
C ASP A 340 24.67 -13.18 19.61
N LYS A 341 24.55 -13.96 20.67
CA LYS A 341 24.43 -13.46 22.04
C LYS A 341 25.65 -12.64 22.47
N ARG A 342 26.84 -12.89 21.90
CA ARG A 342 28.07 -12.18 22.26
C ARG A 342 28.00 -10.74 21.80
N GLN A 343 27.64 -10.51 20.54
CA GLN A 343 27.47 -9.15 20.02
C GLN A 343 26.28 -8.44 20.66
N LEU A 344 25.19 -9.15 20.93
CA LEU A 344 24.03 -8.56 21.59
C LEU A 344 24.34 -8.07 23.02
N ARG A 345 25.16 -8.81 23.79
CA ARG A 345 25.67 -8.33 25.09
C ARG A 345 26.53 -7.07 24.94
N ARG A 346 27.36 -6.99 23.90
CA ARG A 346 28.15 -5.79 23.62
C ARG A 346 27.22 -4.61 23.36
N LEU A 347 26.19 -4.78 22.52
CA LEU A 347 25.18 -3.74 22.28
C LEU A 347 24.52 -3.25 23.57
N THR A 348 24.06 -4.15 24.44
CA THR A 348 23.43 -3.75 25.72
C THR A 348 24.41 -3.06 26.68
N THR A 349 25.72 -3.27 26.51
CA THR A 349 26.76 -2.59 27.30
C THR A 349 27.08 -1.21 26.74
N THR A 350 27.13 -1.10 25.40
CA THR A 350 27.40 0.16 24.69
C THR A 350 26.22 1.13 24.77
N TYR A 351 25.00 0.62 24.68
CA TYR A 351 23.76 1.40 24.75
C TYR A 351 22.94 0.95 25.96
N PRO A 352 23.42 1.26 27.19
CA PRO A 352 22.70 0.86 28.38
C PRO A 352 21.29 1.45 28.36
N ASP A 353 21.04 2.70 27.98
CA ASP A 353 19.69 3.26 28.16
C ASP A 353 18.69 2.92 27.04
N LEU A 354 19.13 2.28 25.95
CA LEU A 354 18.27 1.94 24.82
C LEU A 354 17.44 0.67 25.08
N LEU A 355 16.21 0.86 25.55
CA LEU A 355 15.28 -0.24 25.88
C LEU A 355 14.92 -1.13 24.67
N ALA A 356 15.03 -0.62 23.44
CA ALA A 356 14.69 -1.35 22.22
C ALA A 356 15.52 -2.63 22.00
N ILE A 357 16.74 -2.70 22.55
CA ILE A 357 17.65 -3.85 22.43
C ILE A 357 17.26 -4.99 23.39
N LEU A 358 16.62 -4.66 24.52
CA LEU A 358 16.41 -5.61 25.61
C LEU A 358 15.58 -6.84 25.23
N PRO A 359 14.47 -6.75 24.48
CA PRO A 359 13.67 -7.93 24.12
C PRO A 359 14.50 -9.01 23.40
N SER A 360 15.42 -8.59 22.53
CA SER A 360 16.36 -9.49 21.84
C SER A 360 17.29 -10.20 22.81
N MET A 361 17.90 -9.45 23.73
CA MET A 361 18.81 -10.03 24.72
C MET A 361 18.08 -10.96 25.70
N VAL A 362 16.88 -10.55 26.14
CA VAL A 362 16.03 -11.35 27.02
C VAL A 362 15.62 -12.64 26.33
N ALA A 363 15.16 -12.61 25.07
CA ALA A 363 14.78 -13.83 24.36
C ALA A 363 15.92 -14.87 24.34
N LEU A 364 17.14 -14.47 24.01
CA LEU A 364 18.31 -15.38 24.04
C LEU A 364 18.74 -15.79 25.46
N GLU A 365 18.49 -14.97 26.48
CA GLU A 365 18.76 -15.35 27.87
C GLU A 365 17.72 -16.35 28.41
N VAL A 366 16.45 -16.18 28.05
CA VAL A 366 15.37 -17.11 28.39
C VAL A 366 15.61 -18.47 27.75
N ILE A 367 16.01 -18.51 26.48
CA ILE A 367 16.30 -19.76 25.78
C ILE A 367 17.48 -20.51 26.41
N ASP A 368 18.56 -19.81 26.78
CA ASP A 368 19.76 -20.44 27.32
C ASP A 368 19.62 -20.82 28.81
N ARG A 369 18.92 -20.01 29.60
CA ARG A 369 18.98 -20.05 31.09
C ARG A 369 17.63 -19.99 31.79
N GLY A 370 16.53 -19.99 31.04
CA GLY A 370 15.17 -19.97 31.55
C GLY A 370 14.61 -18.57 31.83
N VAL A 371 13.28 -18.50 31.96
CA VAL A 371 12.49 -17.27 32.00
C VAL A 371 12.95 -16.29 33.10
N ARG A 372 13.25 -16.80 34.30
CA ARG A 372 13.69 -15.98 35.43
C ARG A 372 15.02 -15.27 35.20
N SER A 373 15.94 -15.87 34.44
CA SER A 373 17.24 -15.23 34.13
C SER A 373 17.03 -14.05 33.20
N GLY A 374 16.23 -14.23 32.15
CA GLY A 374 15.91 -13.18 31.19
C GLY A 374 15.12 -12.02 31.81
N ASP A 375 14.07 -12.29 32.58
CA ASP A 375 13.20 -11.24 33.12
C ASP A 375 13.92 -10.27 34.07
N ARG A 376 14.99 -10.73 34.74
CA ARG A 376 15.85 -9.86 35.58
C ARG A 376 16.49 -8.72 34.79
N LEU A 377 16.67 -8.86 33.48
CA LEU A 377 17.23 -7.81 32.63
C LEU A 377 16.28 -6.62 32.44
N PHE A 378 15.00 -6.78 32.78
CA PHE A 378 14.03 -5.68 32.82
C PHE A 378 13.95 -4.97 34.18
N SER A 379 14.87 -5.24 35.11
CA SER A 379 14.84 -4.68 36.48
C SER A 379 14.77 -3.15 36.51
N ARG A 380 15.39 -2.48 35.54
CA ARG A 380 15.44 -1.02 35.39
C ARG A 380 14.23 -0.38 34.70
N ALA A 381 13.38 -1.18 34.06
CA ALA A 381 12.19 -0.68 33.38
C ALA A 381 11.05 -0.46 34.39
N SER A 382 10.22 0.55 34.15
CA SER A 382 8.95 0.72 34.85
C SER A 382 8.00 -0.46 34.58
N ASP A 383 6.94 -0.59 35.38
CA ASP A 383 6.00 -1.71 35.21
C ASP A 383 5.20 -1.63 33.89
N GLN A 384 4.94 -0.42 33.40
CA GLN A 384 4.30 -0.22 32.09
C GLN A 384 5.24 -0.61 30.94
N GLU A 385 6.51 -0.22 31.01
CA GLU A 385 7.52 -0.61 30.02
C GLU A 385 7.76 -2.12 30.03
N LYS A 386 7.83 -2.75 31.21
CA LYS A 386 7.96 -4.21 31.34
C LYS A 386 6.88 -4.95 30.59
N LEU A 387 5.62 -4.48 30.63
CA LEU A 387 4.54 -5.12 29.90
C LEU A 387 4.79 -5.12 28.38
N VAL A 388 5.19 -3.97 27.82
CA VAL A 388 5.52 -3.82 26.39
C VAL A 388 6.75 -4.65 26.02
N LEU A 389 7.80 -4.60 26.82
CA LEU A 389 9.04 -5.35 26.59
C LEU A 389 8.81 -6.87 26.66
N ARG A 390 7.98 -7.34 27.58
CA ARG A 390 7.58 -8.76 27.66
C ARG A 390 6.76 -9.19 26.46
N ALA A 391 5.83 -8.36 26.00
CA ALA A 391 5.08 -8.63 24.77
C ALA A 391 5.99 -8.71 23.54
N ARG A 392 6.97 -7.80 23.41
CA ARG A 392 7.99 -7.85 22.33
C ARG A 392 8.88 -9.09 22.43
N THR A 393 9.27 -9.49 23.64
CA THR A 393 10.05 -10.72 23.87
C THR A 393 9.26 -11.96 23.44
N ALA A 394 7.99 -12.06 23.83
CA ALA A 394 7.10 -13.14 23.42
C ALA A 394 6.90 -13.17 21.89
N ALA A 395 6.75 -12.01 21.25
CA ALA A 395 6.67 -11.92 19.79
C ALA A 395 7.96 -12.42 19.11
N LEU A 396 9.13 -12.10 19.67
CA LEU A 396 10.42 -12.57 19.18
C LEU A 396 10.62 -14.08 19.40
N LEU A 397 10.25 -14.63 20.57
CA LEU A 397 10.29 -16.08 20.82
C LEU A 397 9.39 -16.85 19.82
N ARG A 398 8.22 -16.30 19.48
CA ARG A 398 7.37 -16.84 18.40
C ARG A 398 8.05 -16.74 17.03
N SER A 399 8.64 -15.60 16.70
CA SER A 399 9.37 -15.37 15.45
C SER A 399 10.56 -16.34 15.29
N LEU A 400 11.25 -16.64 16.37
CA LEU A 400 12.32 -17.64 16.46
C LEU A 400 11.79 -19.10 16.45
N ARG A 401 10.47 -19.29 16.45
CA ARG A 401 9.76 -20.58 16.49
C ARG A 401 10.10 -21.43 17.72
N GLU A 402 10.33 -20.76 18.85
CA GLU A 402 10.64 -21.38 20.15
C GLU A 402 9.36 -21.58 20.98
N TYR A 403 8.43 -22.39 20.46
CA TYR A 403 7.08 -22.49 21.01
C TYR A 403 7.03 -23.03 22.45
N ASP A 404 7.87 -24.01 22.79
CA ASP A 404 7.92 -24.58 24.14
C ASP A 404 8.37 -23.52 25.17
N ILE A 405 9.45 -22.80 24.85
CA ILE A 405 9.98 -21.72 25.67
C ILE A 405 9.00 -20.54 25.73
N LEU A 406 8.33 -20.22 24.62
CA LEU A 406 7.30 -19.18 24.59
C LEU A 406 6.14 -19.53 25.54
N ARG A 407 5.67 -20.78 25.57
CA ARG A 407 4.62 -21.20 26.51
C ARG A 407 5.09 -21.04 27.96
N GLU A 408 6.29 -21.53 28.29
CA GLU A 408 6.88 -21.35 29.64
C GLU A 408 6.96 -19.87 30.03
N TYR A 409 7.37 -19.02 29.09
CA TYR A 409 7.46 -17.57 29.27
C TYR A 409 6.10 -16.95 29.54
N LEU A 410 5.10 -17.25 28.72
CA LEU A 410 3.75 -16.68 28.85
C LEU A 410 3.05 -17.15 30.14
N ASP A 411 3.28 -18.38 30.59
CA ASP A 411 2.71 -18.89 31.85
C ASP A 411 3.17 -18.10 33.08
N GLN A 412 4.38 -17.52 33.04
CA GLN A 412 4.89 -16.67 34.12
C GLN A 412 4.35 -15.24 34.05
N PHE A 413 3.76 -14.82 32.92
CA PHE A 413 3.28 -13.46 32.70
C PHE A 413 1.84 -13.43 32.17
N PRO A 414 0.82 -13.65 33.02
CA PRO A 414 -0.59 -13.76 32.59
C PRO A 414 -1.13 -12.56 31.80
N LYS A 415 -0.71 -11.33 32.16
CA LYS A 415 -1.09 -10.11 31.41
C LYS A 415 -0.55 -10.11 29.99
N THR A 416 0.66 -10.63 29.79
CA THR A 416 1.25 -10.81 28.45
C THR A 416 0.60 -11.98 27.73
N LYS A 417 0.35 -13.10 28.42
CA LYS A 417 -0.35 -14.28 27.86
C LYS A 417 -1.70 -13.93 27.24
N ALA A 418 -2.45 -13.00 27.84
CA ALA A 418 -3.73 -12.55 27.30
C ALA A 418 -3.64 -11.97 25.86
N ALA A 419 -2.49 -11.45 25.45
CA ALA A 419 -2.26 -10.91 24.10
C ALA A 419 -1.81 -11.99 23.07
N PHE A 420 -1.55 -13.21 23.51
CA PHE A 420 -1.04 -14.31 22.69
C PHE A 420 -2.05 -15.46 22.70
N SER A 421 -3.04 -15.37 21.82
CA SER A 421 -4.05 -16.42 21.69
C SER A 421 -3.43 -17.76 21.29
N LYS A 422 -3.83 -18.82 22.00
CA LYS A 422 -3.72 -20.23 21.59
C LYS A 422 -2.32 -20.74 21.19
N VAL A 423 -1.28 -20.12 21.73
CA VAL A 423 0.12 -20.59 21.61
C VAL A 423 0.33 -22.01 22.15
N GLU A 424 -0.54 -22.48 23.04
CA GLU A 424 -0.47 -23.82 23.65
C GLU A 424 -0.54 -24.96 22.63
N SER A 425 -1.33 -24.79 21.55
CA SER A 425 -1.52 -25.80 20.51
C SER A 425 -0.70 -25.54 19.25
N LEU A 426 0.04 -24.43 19.21
CA LEU A 426 0.87 -24.06 18.06
C LEU A 426 2.13 -24.92 18.02
N GLY A 427 2.39 -25.52 16.87
CA GLY A 427 3.55 -26.36 16.59
C GLY A 427 4.13 -26.02 15.22
N ARG A 428 5.34 -26.54 14.95
CA ARG A 428 6.00 -26.33 13.67
C ARG A 428 5.34 -27.16 12.58
N PHE A 429 5.16 -26.59 11.40
CA PHE A 429 4.56 -27.28 10.26
C PHE A 429 5.37 -28.53 9.85
N GLU A 430 6.70 -28.49 9.97
CA GLU A 430 7.58 -29.62 9.63
C GLU A 430 7.42 -30.81 10.59
N ASP A 431 6.87 -30.58 11.78
CA ASP A 431 6.55 -31.63 12.74
C ASP A 431 5.19 -32.29 12.41
N ILE A 432 4.39 -31.69 11.51
CA ILE A 432 3.14 -32.27 11.01
C ILE A 432 3.48 -33.35 9.99
N ARG A 433 3.17 -34.61 10.32
CA ARG A 433 3.33 -35.72 9.39
C ARG A 433 2.23 -35.69 8.32
N ILE A 434 2.58 -35.20 7.14
CA ILE A 434 1.73 -35.26 5.93
C ILE A 434 1.94 -36.61 5.23
N ASP A 435 0.86 -37.34 5.00
CA ASP A 435 0.88 -38.64 4.33
C ASP A 435 0.28 -38.48 2.92
N PRO A 436 1.11 -38.39 1.85
CA PRO A 436 0.61 -38.09 0.51
C PRO A 436 -0.36 -39.14 -0.04
N SER A 437 -0.46 -40.31 0.60
CA SER A 437 -1.45 -41.34 0.28
C SER A 437 -2.85 -41.06 0.85
N LYS A 438 -3.05 -39.91 1.51
CA LYS A 438 -4.33 -39.52 2.10
C LYS A 438 -4.91 -38.26 1.44
N PRO A 439 -6.24 -38.17 1.29
CA PRO A 439 -6.90 -37.05 0.61
C PRO A 439 -6.77 -35.73 1.38
N GLU A 440 -6.70 -35.73 2.71
CA GLU A 440 -6.53 -34.49 3.49
C GLU A 440 -5.18 -33.81 3.26
N SER A 441 -4.17 -34.56 2.79
CA SER A 441 -2.82 -34.03 2.59
C SER A 441 -2.73 -32.97 1.51
N VAL A 442 -3.54 -33.05 0.44
CA VAL A 442 -3.55 -32.00 -0.59
C VAL A 442 -4.15 -30.69 -0.05
N VAL A 443 -5.11 -30.75 0.87
CA VAL A 443 -5.69 -29.56 1.51
C VAL A 443 -4.72 -28.94 2.50
N GLN A 444 -4.01 -29.75 3.28
CA GLN A 444 -2.92 -29.30 4.15
C GLN A 444 -1.85 -28.58 3.34
N GLU A 445 -1.39 -29.21 2.25
CA GLU A 445 -0.37 -28.65 1.37
C GLU A 445 -0.85 -27.35 0.71
N PHE A 446 -2.09 -27.30 0.23
CA PHE A 446 -2.66 -26.10 -0.37
C PHE A 446 -2.67 -24.91 0.59
N LEU A 447 -3.20 -25.10 1.81
CA LEU A 447 -3.25 -24.03 2.79
C LEU A 447 -1.84 -23.59 3.22
N ALA A 448 -0.92 -24.55 3.41
CA ALA A 448 0.46 -24.25 3.76
C ALA A 448 1.21 -23.50 2.65
N ARG A 449 1.01 -23.89 1.38
CA ARG A 449 1.57 -23.17 0.24
C ARG A 449 0.96 -21.77 0.14
N PHE A 450 -0.35 -21.63 0.21
CA PHE A 450 -1.01 -20.32 0.17
C PHE A 450 -0.53 -19.39 1.29
N LEU A 451 -0.41 -19.87 2.52
CA LEU A 451 0.12 -19.09 3.65
C LEU A 451 1.56 -18.62 3.45
N PHE A 452 2.33 -19.30 2.61
CA PHE A 452 3.73 -19.01 2.37
C PHE A 452 3.94 -18.17 1.10
N SER A 453 3.47 -18.66 -0.04
CA SER A 453 3.63 -18.01 -1.36
C SER A 453 2.50 -17.04 -1.71
N GLY A 454 1.42 -16.99 -0.93
CA GLY A 454 0.24 -16.18 -1.25
C GLY A 454 -0.51 -16.74 -2.46
N GLN A 455 -0.99 -15.85 -3.32
CA GLN A 455 -1.78 -16.15 -4.52
C GLN A 455 -0.96 -16.60 -5.73
N ASP A 456 0.34 -16.89 -5.58
CA ASP A 456 1.21 -17.30 -6.70
C ASP A 456 0.67 -18.54 -7.43
N VAL A 457 0.19 -18.27 -8.65
CA VAL A 457 -0.42 -19.24 -9.55
C VAL A 457 0.53 -20.41 -9.82
N ASN A 458 1.83 -20.13 -10.00
CA ASN A 458 2.80 -21.16 -10.35
C ASN A 458 3.03 -22.14 -9.20
N CYS A 459 2.84 -21.70 -7.95
CA CYS A 459 3.01 -22.53 -6.77
C CYS A 459 1.79 -23.40 -6.44
N LEU A 460 0.59 -22.88 -6.75
CA LEU A 460 -0.68 -23.49 -6.31
C LEU A 460 -1.41 -24.26 -7.40
N ARG A 461 -1.24 -23.92 -8.69
CA ARG A 461 -2.00 -24.52 -9.80
C ARG A 461 -1.84 -26.03 -9.90
N GLU A 462 -0.66 -26.56 -9.66
CA GLU A 462 -0.39 -28.00 -9.75
C GLU A 462 -1.18 -28.86 -8.75
N LEU A 463 -1.72 -28.22 -7.70
CA LEU A 463 -2.56 -28.89 -6.71
C LEU A 463 -3.99 -29.11 -7.23
N PHE A 464 -4.40 -28.48 -8.33
CA PHE A 464 -5.75 -28.59 -8.88
C PHE A 464 -5.82 -29.58 -10.05
N ALA A 465 -6.89 -30.37 -10.11
CA ALA A 465 -7.15 -31.32 -11.19
C ALA A 465 -7.73 -30.67 -12.46
N ASN A 466 -8.48 -29.57 -12.30
CA ASN A 466 -9.32 -29.00 -13.37
C ASN A 466 -9.28 -27.46 -13.47
N ALA A 467 -8.30 -26.79 -12.86
CA ALA A 467 -8.11 -25.34 -13.00
C ALA A 467 -7.38 -25.02 -14.32
N ASN A 468 -8.14 -25.03 -15.42
CA ASN A 468 -7.60 -24.93 -16.78
C ASN A 468 -7.30 -23.48 -17.23
N SER A 469 -7.86 -22.48 -16.54
CA SER A 469 -7.62 -21.06 -16.80
C SER A 469 -7.21 -20.31 -15.52
N ASP A 470 -6.59 -19.15 -15.69
CA ASP A 470 -6.28 -18.23 -14.59
C ASP A 470 -7.54 -17.77 -13.85
N ALA A 471 -8.66 -17.61 -14.56
CA ALA A 471 -9.93 -17.20 -13.97
C ALA A 471 -10.48 -18.25 -12.99
N ASP A 472 -10.48 -19.53 -13.39
CA ASP A 472 -10.95 -20.63 -12.54
C ASP A 472 -10.08 -20.78 -11.28
N TYR A 473 -8.77 -20.57 -11.45
CA TYR A 473 -7.81 -20.57 -10.36
C TYR A 473 -8.08 -19.42 -9.37
N TYR A 474 -8.19 -18.19 -9.86
CA TYR A 474 -8.38 -17.03 -9.01
C TYR A 474 -9.73 -17.06 -8.28
N GLU A 475 -10.76 -17.64 -8.89
CA GLU A 475 -12.04 -17.86 -8.21
C GLU A 475 -11.89 -18.80 -7.02
N SER A 476 -11.12 -19.88 -7.19
CA SER A 476 -10.80 -20.79 -6.09
C SER A 476 -10.04 -20.07 -4.96
N VAL A 477 -9.06 -19.23 -5.31
CA VAL A 477 -8.29 -18.45 -4.33
C VAL A 477 -9.17 -17.41 -3.61
N ARG A 478 -10.09 -16.75 -4.31
CA ARG A 478 -11.04 -15.79 -3.70
C ARG A 478 -12.02 -16.46 -2.74
N SER A 479 -12.37 -17.73 -2.97
CA SER A 479 -13.24 -18.50 -2.09
C SER A 479 -12.62 -18.87 -0.74
N ILE A 480 -11.29 -18.78 -0.62
CA ILE A 480 -10.59 -19.03 0.65
C ILE A 480 -10.96 -17.92 1.65
N PRO A 481 -11.20 -18.23 2.94
CA PRO A 481 -11.38 -17.20 3.95
C PRO A 481 -10.23 -16.18 3.99
N THR A 482 -10.55 -14.88 3.94
CA THR A 482 -9.54 -13.79 3.95
C THR A 482 -8.65 -13.73 5.18
N PHE A 483 -9.05 -14.45 6.22
CA PHE A 483 -8.24 -14.79 7.38
C PHE A 483 -6.84 -15.29 6.98
N PHE A 484 -6.71 -16.19 6.00
CA PHE A 484 -5.41 -16.76 5.63
C PHE A 484 -4.48 -15.72 5.01
N HIS A 485 -5.01 -14.83 4.17
CA HIS A 485 -4.25 -13.70 3.65
C HIS A 485 -3.82 -12.75 4.78
N SER A 486 -4.72 -12.47 5.73
CA SER A 486 -4.44 -11.64 6.90
C SER A 486 -3.34 -12.23 7.79
N VAL A 487 -3.40 -13.54 8.06
CA VAL A 487 -2.38 -14.27 8.82
C VAL A 487 -1.03 -14.23 8.11
N ARG A 488 -1.00 -14.45 6.79
CA ARG A 488 0.22 -14.34 6.00
C ARG A 488 0.82 -12.94 6.12
N THR A 489 0.06 -11.90 5.80
CA THR A 489 0.53 -10.51 5.82
C THR A 489 0.98 -10.09 7.22
N MET A 490 0.24 -10.47 8.26
CA MET A 490 0.65 -10.26 9.65
C MET A 490 1.95 -11.00 9.98
N SER A 491 2.12 -12.25 9.52
CA SER A 491 3.32 -13.03 9.81
C SER A 491 4.56 -12.41 9.18
N LEU A 492 4.47 -11.97 7.94
CA LEU A 492 5.55 -11.28 7.23
C LEU A 492 5.93 -9.96 7.92
N ARG A 493 4.94 -9.15 8.31
CA ARG A 493 5.19 -7.83 8.91
C ARG A 493 5.58 -7.88 10.40
N ALA A 494 4.84 -8.63 11.20
CA ALA A 494 4.96 -8.60 12.66
C ALA A 494 5.92 -9.66 13.21
N TYR A 495 6.06 -10.81 12.55
CA TYR A 495 6.92 -11.91 13.01
C TYR A 495 8.13 -12.13 12.12
N GLY A 496 8.20 -11.48 10.97
CA GLY A 496 9.30 -11.57 10.03
C GLY A 496 9.33 -12.86 9.24
N ARG A 497 9.28 -14.03 9.89
CA ARG A 497 9.47 -15.32 9.21
C ARG A 497 8.20 -15.85 8.55
N LYS A 498 8.32 -16.20 7.26
CA LYS A 498 7.24 -16.84 6.47
C LYS A 498 6.89 -18.24 6.95
N GLU A 499 7.79 -18.96 7.61
CA GLU A 499 7.53 -20.28 8.16
C GLU A 499 6.45 -20.21 9.27
N VAL A 500 6.41 -19.11 10.01
CA VAL A 500 5.44 -18.88 11.10
C VAL A 500 4.00 -18.85 10.57
N SER A 501 3.78 -18.43 9.32
CA SER A 501 2.41 -18.41 8.77
C SER A 501 1.89 -19.83 8.54
N ARG A 502 2.75 -20.78 8.12
CA ARG A 502 2.40 -22.21 7.93
C ARG A 502 2.14 -22.94 9.23
N ASP A 503 2.79 -22.53 10.32
CA ASP A 503 2.62 -23.16 11.63
C ASP A 503 1.16 -23.10 12.13
N ILE A 504 0.34 -22.17 11.62
CA ILE A 504 -1.10 -22.13 11.92
C ILE A 504 -1.85 -23.39 11.47
N ILE A 505 -1.31 -24.16 10.52
CA ILE A 505 -1.88 -25.44 10.07
C ILE A 505 -1.87 -26.48 11.19
N SER A 506 -0.97 -26.36 12.18
CA SER A 506 -0.97 -27.25 13.36
C SER A 506 -2.22 -27.09 14.22
N LEU A 507 -2.97 -26.00 14.04
CA LEU A 507 -4.20 -25.71 14.75
C LEU A 507 -5.45 -26.24 14.04
N TYR A 508 -5.30 -26.98 12.94
CA TYR A 508 -6.41 -27.58 12.22
C TYR A 508 -6.53 -29.08 12.47
N SER A 509 -7.78 -29.53 12.52
CA SER A 509 -8.19 -30.93 12.45
C SER A 509 -8.93 -31.18 11.14
N TYR A 510 -8.82 -32.38 10.59
CA TYR A 510 -9.33 -32.72 9.26
C TYR A 510 -10.36 -33.85 9.35
N GLN A 511 -11.52 -33.61 8.75
CA GLN A 511 -12.57 -34.61 8.55
C GLN A 511 -12.64 -34.95 7.06
N VAL A 512 -12.61 -36.24 6.75
CA VAL A 512 -12.62 -36.76 5.38
C VAL A 512 -13.85 -37.62 5.17
N ALA A 513 -14.60 -37.33 4.10
CA ALA A 513 -15.75 -38.12 3.68
C ALA A 513 -15.68 -38.41 2.18
N GLY A 514 -15.82 -39.67 1.78
CA GLY A 514 -15.75 -40.12 0.38
C GLY A 514 -14.78 -41.27 0.17
N ASP A 515 -14.55 -41.62 -1.10
CA ASP A 515 -13.60 -42.64 -1.55
C ASP A 515 -12.98 -42.25 -2.91
N ASP A 516 -12.06 -43.06 -3.42
CA ASP A 516 -11.33 -42.77 -4.66
C ASP A 516 -12.21 -42.76 -5.92
N THR A 517 -13.35 -43.45 -5.89
CA THR A 517 -14.27 -43.55 -7.03
C THR A 517 -15.10 -42.27 -7.13
N VAL A 518 -15.57 -41.75 -5.99
CA VAL A 518 -16.52 -40.62 -5.93
C VAL A 518 -15.87 -39.31 -5.47
N GLY A 519 -14.55 -39.34 -5.29
CA GLY A 519 -13.77 -38.28 -4.67
C GLY A 519 -14.15 -38.02 -3.22
N TYR A 520 -13.42 -37.10 -2.60
CA TYR A 520 -13.53 -36.77 -1.18
C TYR A 520 -14.01 -35.34 -0.97
N VAL A 521 -14.68 -35.12 0.15
CA VAL A 521 -14.88 -33.82 0.77
C VAL A 521 -13.99 -33.78 2.00
N VAL A 522 -13.07 -32.82 2.03
CA VAL A 522 -12.18 -32.60 3.17
C VAL A 522 -12.59 -31.30 3.84
N THR A 523 -12.89 -31.40 5.12
CA THR A 523 -13.27 -30.26 5.96
C THR A 523 -12.21 -30.04 7.02
N ALA A 524 -11.55 -28.88 6.97
CA ALA A 524 -10.60 -28.44 7.99
C ALA A 524 -11.31 -27.54 9.01
N THR A 525 -11.22 -27.90 10.28
CA THR A 525 -11.78 -27.14 11.41
C THR A 525 -10.72 -26.84 12.45
N GLY A 526 -10.74 -25.63 13.02
CA GLY A 526 -9.87 -25.30 14.14
C GLY A 526 -10.03 -26.30 15.30
N VAL A 527 -8.91 -26.65 15.94
CA VAL A 527 -8.93 -27.45 17.17
C VAL A 527 -9.69 -26.71 18.28
N GLU A 528 -10.12 -27.42 19.32
CA GLU A 528 -10.96 -26.85 20.38
C GLU A 528 -10.37 -25.53 20.94
N GLY A 529 -11.16 -24.47 20.87
CA GLY A 529 -10.80 -23.13 21.33
C GLY A 529 -9.90 -22.33 20.37
N ALA A 530 -9.51 -22.85 19.21
CA ALA A 530 -8.95 -22.05 18.12
C ALA A 530 -10.08 -21.49 17.27
N ASP A 531 -10.28 -20.17 17.31
CA ASP A 531 -11.29 -19.47 16.50
C ASP A 531 -10.76 -19.27 15.07
N LEU A 532 -10.78 -20.37 14.30
CA LEU A 532 -10.28 -20.44 12.93
C LEU A 532 -11.44 -20.71 11.97
N PRO A 533 -11.43 -20.08 10.78
CA PRO A 533 -12.48 -20.33 9.80
C PRO A 533 -12.42 -21.78 9.30
N GLN A 534 -13.60 -22.36 9.11
CA GLN A 534 -13.72 -23.66 8.47
C GLN A 534 -13.34 -23.55 6.99
N VAL A 535 -12.59 -24.53 6.49
CA VAL A 535 -12.27 -24.66 5.07
C VAL A 535 -12.82 -25.98 4.58
N ARG A 536 -13.64 -25.94 3.52
CA ARG A 536 -14.20 -27.12 2.88
C ARG A 536 -13.69 -27.20 1.45
N GLN A 537 -13.05 -28.31 1.09
CA GLN A 537 -12.48 -28.53 -0.24
C GLN A 537 -12.94 -29.87 -0.82
N PHE A 538 -13.02 -29.92 -2.15
CA PHE A 538 -13.27 -31.15 -2.90
C PHE A 538 -11.94 -31.73 -3.39
N VAL A 539 -11.75 -33.03 -3.26
CA VAL A 539 -10.51 -33.73 -3.61
C VAL A 539 -10.83 -34.91 -4.51
N VAL A 540 -10.04 -35.11 -5.56
CA VAL A 540 -10.15 -36.25 -6.48
C VAL A 540 -8.84 -37.01 -6.52
N ARG A 541 -8.91 -38.29 -6.87
CA ARG A 541 -7.73 -39.09 -7.18
C ARG A 541 -7.37 -38.88 -8.65
N ASP A 542 -6.15 -38.42 -8.90
CA ASP A 542 -5.59 -38.20 -10.23
C ASP A 542 -4.29 -39.02 -10.36
N GLY A 543 -4.42 -40.21 -10.94
CA GLY A 543 -3.35 -41.21 -10.98
C GLY A 543 -2.93 -41.69 -9.59
N GLU A 544 -1.66 -41.51 -9.25
CA GLU A 544 -1.09 -41.88 -7.95
C GLU A 544 -1.21 -40.75 -6.89
N HIS A 545 -1.82 -39.62 -7.24
CA HIS A 545 -1.85 -38.43 -6.39
C HIS A 545 -3.29 -37.97 -6.10
N TYR A 546 -3.46 -37.26 -4.99
CA TYR A 546 -4.69 -36.51 -4.70
C TYR A 546 -4.55 -35.07 -5.16
N ARG A 547 -5.61 -34.54 -5.80
CA ARG A 547 -5.68 -33.16 -6.28
C ARG A 547 -6.98 -32.49 -5.85
N LEU A 548 -6.94 -31.18 -5.67
CA LEU A 548 -8.10 -30.34 -5.44
C LEU A 548 -8.98 -30.29 -6.69
N PHE A 549 -10.28 -30.43 -6.51
CA PHE A 549 -11.26 -30.19 -7.55
C PHE A 549 -11.85 -28.79 -7.36
N CYS A 550 -11.65 -27.93 -8.36
CA CYS A 550 -12.30 -26.63 -8.41
C CYS A 550 -13.76 -26.84 -8.83
N PRO A 551 -14.76 -26.47 -8.00
CA PRO A 551 -16.16 -26.62 -8.39
C PRO A 551 -16.59 -25.63 -9.50
N GLY A 552 -15.77 -24.60 -9.77
CA GLY A 552 -16.08 -23.52 -10.70
C GLY A 552 -17.19 -22.59 -10.21
N LYS A 553 -17.48 -21.55 -11.00
CA LYS A 553 -18.55 -20.58 -10.70
C LYS A 553 -19.89 -21.32 -10.56
N ASN A 554 -20.60 -21.07 -9.46
CA ASN A 554 -21.90 -21.69 -9.17
C ASN A 554 -21.92 -23.24 -9.27
N SER A 555 -20.78 -23.92 -9.03
CA SER A 555 -20.63 -25.37 -9.12
C SER A 555 -20.78 -25.99 -10.52
N CYS A 556 -20.55 -25.22 -11.60
CA CYS A 556 -20.71 -25.71 -12.97
C CYS A 556 -19.78 -26.90 -13.32
N GLU A 557 -18.54 -26.91 -12.79
CA GLU A 557 -17.58 -27.99 -13.08
C GLU A 557 -18.01 -29.33 -12.46
N ILE A 558 -18.74 -29.30 -11.34
CA ILE A 558 -19.35 -30.52 -10.77
C ILE A 558 -20.37 -31.11 -11.76
N GLY A 559 -21.12 -30.27 -12.47
CA GLY A 559 -22.03 -30.72 -13.51
C GLY A 559 -21.29 -31.38 -14.67
N LYS A 560 -20.19 -30.77 -15.14
CA LYS A 560 -19.37 -31.28 -16.24
C LYS A 560 -18.73 -32.63 -15.87
N LEU A 561 -18.22 -32.74 -14.63
CA LEU A 561 -17.72 -34.00 -14.07
C LEU A 561 -18.81 -35.07 -14.03
N ALA A 562 -19.99 -34.74 -13.53
CA ALA A 562 -21.10 -35.69 -13.44
C ALA A 562 -21.55 -36.20 -14.83
N LEU A 563 -21.52 -35.36 -15.86
CA LEU A 563 -21.80 -35.78 -17.23
C LEU A 563 -20.77 -36.78 -17.76
N GLY A 564 -19.47 -36.52 -17.51
CA GLY A 564 -18.40 -37.45 -17.88
C GLY A 564 -18.57 -38.82 -17.21
N LEU A 565 -18.85 -38.83 -15.90
CA LEU A 565 -19.10 -40.06 -15.14
C LEU A 565 -20.31 -40.85 -15.67
N ILE A 566 -21.39 -40.15 -16.06
CA ILE A 566 -22.56 -40.80 -16.70
C ILE A 566 -22.18 -41.41 -18.05
N ASP A 567 -21.38 -40.71 -18.87
CA ASP A 567 -20.93 -41.20 -20.18
C ASP A 567 -20.01 -42.43 -20.06
N GLU A 568 -19.22 -42.50 -18.98
CA GLU A 568 -18.36 -43.64 -18.64
C GLU A 568 -19.11 -44.81 -17.98
N GLY A 569 -20.39 -44.60 -17.61
CA GLY A 569 -21.25 -45.60 -16.99
C GLY A 569 -21.22 -45.62 -15.45
N ASP A 570 -20.47 -44.72 -14.81
CA ASP A 570 -20.42 -44.56 -13.35
C ASP A 570 -21.50 -43.60 -12.84
N VAL A 571 -22.74 -44.06 -12.96
CA VAL A 571 -23.95 -43.28 -12.62
C VAL A 571 -24.03 -42.97 -11.11
N ASP A 572 -23.52 -43.87 -10.27
CA ASP A 572 -23.56 -43.71 -8.81
C ASP A 572 -22.57 -42.64 -8.34
N ALA A 573 -21.35 -42.59 -8.90
CA ALA A 573 -20.41 -41.52 -8.63
C ALA A 573 -20.94 -40.15 -9.08
N ALA A 574 -21.54 -40.08 -10.27
CA ALA A 574 -22.16 -38.86 -10.78
C ALA A 574 -23.24 -38.32 -9.83
N ARG A 575 -24.06 -39.24 -9.28
CA ARG A 575 -25.11 -38.91 -8.31
C ARG A 575 -24.51 -38.33 -7.03
N ILE A 576 -23.46 -38.94 -6.47
CA ILE A 576 -22.82 -38.48 -5.23
C ILE A 576 -22.25 -37.07 -5.38
N TRP A 577 -21.60 -36.77 -6.51
CA TRP A 577 -21.08 -35.43 -6.79
C TRP A 577 -22.19 -34.37 -6.85
N MET A 578 -23.27 -34.67 -7.57
CA MET A 578 -24.42 -33.78 -7.64
C MET A 578 -25.14 -33.65 -6.29
N ASP A 579 -25.20 -34.71 -5.49
CA ASP A 579 -25.83 -34.69 -4.17
C ASP A 579 -25.13 -33.71 -3.22
N ARG A 580 -23.81 -33.53 -3.35
CA ARG A 580 -23.08 -32.51 -2.57
C ARG A 580 -23.56 -31.09 -2.83
N VAL A 581 -23.99 -30.79 -4.06
CA VAL A 581 -24.58 -29.49 -4.43
C VAL A 581 -26.06 -29.46 -4.05
N PHE A 582 -26.79 -30.55 -4.32
CA PHE A 582 -28.21 -30.66 -4.01
C PHE A 582 -28.50 -30.53 -2.52
N GLU A 583 -27.67 -31.09 -1.63
CA GLU A 583 -27.84 -30.98 -0.18
C GLU A 583 -27.82 -29.54 0.31
N VAL A 584 -27.06 -28.66 -0.36
CA VAL A 584 -27.05 -27.21 -0.07
C VAL A 584 -28.29 -26.52 -0.63
N GLU A 585 -28.76 -26.94 -1.81
CA GLU A 585 -29.84 -26.24 -2.52
C GLU A 585 -31.25 -26.75 -2.23
N LYS A 586 -31.40 -27.97 -1.69
CA LYS A 586 -32.70 -28.62 -1.46
C LYS A 586 -33.58 -27.85 -0.50
N GLU A 587 -32.98 -27.09 0.42
CA GLU A 587 -33.71 -26.25 1.38
C GLU A 587 -34.49 -25.12 0.70
N MET A 588 -34.09 -24.75 -0.53
CA MET A 588 -34.80 -23.75 -1.33
C MET A 588 -36.02 -24.32 -2.06
N ILE A 589 -36.22 -25.64 -2.05
CA ILE A 589 -37.34 -26.30 -2.74
C ILE A 589 -38.60 -26.24 -1.88
N ARG A 590 -39.73 -25.91 -2.50
CA ARG A 590 -41.07 -25.98 -1.87
C ARG A 590 -41.97 -26.94 -2.65
N LEU A 591 -42.64 -27.85 -1.94
CA LEU A 591 -43.39 -28.96 -2.55
C LEU A 591 -44.50 -28.49 -3.50
N LEU A 592 -45.22 -27.43 -3.14
CA LEU A 592 -46.36 -26.91 -3.90
C LEU A 592 -45.98 -25.81 -4.91
N ASP A 593 -44.71 -25.38 -4.93
CA ASP A 593 -44.22 -24.37 -5.85
C ASP A 593 -43.20 -25.00 -6.82
N PRO A 594 -43.57 -25.22 -8.10
CA PRO A 594 -42.70 -25.86 -9.08
C PRO A 594 -41.48 -25.02 -9.47
N LEU A 595 -41.41 -23.76 -9.03
CA LEU A 595 -40.38 -22.80 -9.37
C LEU A 595 -39.45 -22.45 -8.20
N ALA A 596 -39.80 -22.86 -6.98
CA ALA A 596 -38.97 -22.70 -5.80
C ALA A 596 -37.68 -23.54 -5.86
N GLY A 597 -36.52 -22.90 -5.79
CA GLY A 597 -35.21 -23.52 -5.91
C GLY A 597 -34.66 -23.52 -7.34
N SER A 598 -33.41 -23.97 -7.49
CA SER A 598 -32.73 -23.99 -8.79
C SER A 598 -33.31 -25.06 -9.73
N PRO A 599 -33.24 -24.88 -11.06
CA PRO A 599 -33.65 -25.92 -12.02
C PRO A 599 -32.94 -27.26 -11.79
N PHE A 600 -31.65 -27.23 -11.46
CA PHE A 600 -30.87 -28.41 -11.08
C PHE A 600 -31.50 -29.13 -9.88
N ALA A 601 -31.73 -28.41 -8.78
CA ALA A 601 -32.23 -29.00 -7.55
C ALA A 601 -33.65 -29.56 -7.74
N ARG A 602 -34.51 -28.86 -8.51
CA ARG A 602 -35.84 -29.36 -8.89
C ARG A 602 -35.76 -30.65 -9.70
N ILE A 603 -34.89 -30.73 -10.71
CA ILE A 603 -34.78 -31.97 -11.50
C ILE A 603 -34.23 -33.10 -10.62
N ARG A 604 -33.22 -32.80 -9.79
CA ARG A 604 -32.60 -33.78 -8.90
C ARG A 604 -33.57 -34.35 -7.85
N SER A 605 -34.49 -33.54 -7.31
CA SER A 605 -35.44 -33.97 -6.27
C SER A 605 -36.46 -35.02 -6.74
N TYR A 606 -36.75 -35.09 -8.04
CA TYR A 606 -37.66 -36.08 -8.62
C TYR A 606 -36.93 -37.20 -9.38
N CYS A 607 -35.60 -37.21 -9.34
CA CYS A 607 -34.79 -38.24 -10.00
C CYS A 607 -34.80 -39.53 -9.16
N ALA A 608 -35.42 -40.58 -9.68
CA ALA A 608 -35.34 -41.92 -9.10
C ALA A 608 -33.92 -42.50 -9.20
N ASN A 609 -33.63 -43.55 -8.43
CA ASN A 609 -32.29 -44.16 -8.39
C ASN A 609 -31.88 -44.83 -9.71
N ASP A 610 -32.83 -45.26 -10.53
CA ASP A 610 -32.63 -45.92 -11.82
C ASP A 610 -32.84 -44.99 -13.03
N ASP A 611 -33.22 -43.72 -12.81
CA ASP A 611 -33.53 -42.77 -13.89
C ASP A 611 -32.29 -41.98 -14.37
N ILE A 612 -31.45 -42.66 -15.16
CA ILE A 612 -30.23 -42.10 -15.75
C ILE A 612 -30.54 -40.88 -16.63
N LYS A 613 -31.69 -40.86 -17.34
CA LYS A 613 -32.05 -39.76 -18.23
C LYS A 613 -32.31 -38.48 -17.46
N THR A 614 -33.06 -38.56 -16.35
CA THR A 614 -33.30 -37.41 -15.48
C THR A 614 -32.04 -36.97 -14.75
N LEU A 615 -31.17 -37.93 -14.39
CA LEU A 615 -29.87 -37.62 -13.78
C LEU A 615 -28.97 -36.83 -14.74
N ARG A 616 -28.89 -37.26 -16.01
CA ARG A 616 -28.16 -36.53 -17.07
C ARG A 616 -28.71 -35.13 -17.26
N LEU A 617 -30.04 -34.96 -17.29
CA LEU A 617 -30.66 -33.64 -17.40
C LEU A 617 -30.29 -32.74 -16.21
N ALA A 618 -30.26 -33.26 -14.98
CA ALA A 618 -29.80 -32.51 -13.82
C ALA A 618 -28.34 -32.04 -14.00
N ALA A 619 -27.46 -32.92 -14.46
CA ALA A 619 -26.06 -32.60 -14.71
C ALA A 619 -25.88 -31.54 -15.82
N VAL A 620 -26.69 -31.57 -16.89
CA VAL A 620 -26.75 -30.50 -17.90
C VAL A 620 -27.18 -29.16 -17.27
N CYS A 621 -28.24 -29.17 -16.45
CA CYS A 621 -28.72 -27.96 -15.77
C CYS A 621 -27.67 -27.37 -14.81
N LEU A 622 -26.85 -28.21 -14.17
CA LEU A 622 -25.74 -27.77 -13.34
C LEU A 622 -24.57 -27.23 -14.18
N SER A 623 -24.19 -27.94 -15.25
CA SER A 623 -23.08 -27.57 -16.16
C SER A 623 -23.33 -26.23 -16.86
N SER A 624 -24.59 -25.98 -17.23
CA SER A 624 -25.04 -24.77 -17.93
C SER A 624 -25.10 -23.50 -17.06
N ARG A 625 -24.65 -23.57 -15.79
CA ARG A 625 -24.56 -22.38 -14.92
C ARG A 625 -23.45 -21.44 -15.27
N ASP A 626 -22.48 -21.93 -16.03
CA ASP A 626 -21.54 -21.12 -16.78
C ASP A 626 -22.20 -20.81 -18.13
N GLY A 627 -22.97 -19.73 -18.21
CA GLY A 627 -23.79 -19.47 -19.40
C GLY A 627 -23.04 -18.83 -20.56
N ALA A 628 -21.70 -18.70 -20.46
CA ALA A 628 -20.83 -18.52 -21.62
C ALA A 628 -20.84 -19.75 -22.55
N ASP A 629 -21.16 -20.95 -22.03
CA ASP A 629 -21.14 -22.18 -22.79
C ASP A 629 -22.48 -22.45 -23.52
N GLN A 630 -22.64 -21.81 -24.68
CA GLN A 630 -23.86 -21.90 -25.49
C GLN A 630 -24.15 -23.31 -26.05
N LYS A 631 -23.22 -24.27 -25.92
CA LYS A 631 -23.40 -25.65 -26.41
C LYS A 631 -24.59 -26.36 -25.75
N TRP A 632 -24.98 -25.93 -24.55
CA TRP A 632 -26.10 -26.51 -23.82
C TRP A 632 -27.47 -26.17 -24.40
N ILE A 633 -27.59 -25.08 -25.19
CA ILE A 633 -28.87 -24.68 -25.80
C ILE A 633 -29.40 -25.78 -26.74
N PRO A 634 -28.65 -26.24 -27.77
CA PRO A 634 -29.12 -27.32 -28.64
C PRO A 634 -29.30 -28.67 -27.91
N GLU A 635 -28.50 -28.97 -26.88
CA GLU A 635 -28.68 -30.19 -26.07
C GLU A 635 -30.04 -30.16 -25.34
N LEU A 636 -30.38 -29.04 -24.70
CA LEU A 636 -31.66 -28.84 -24.02
C LEU A 636 -32.85 -28.94 -24.99
N ASP A 637 -32.70 -28.40 -26.20
CA ASP A 637 -33.73 -28.49 -27.26
C ASP A 637 -33.97 -29.94 -27.71
N SER A 638 -32.94 -30.78 -27.72
CA SER A 638 -33.08 -32.19 -28.07
C SER A 638 -33.79 -33.01 -26.98
N ILE A 639 -33.59 -32.67 -25.70
CA ILE A 639 -34.15 -33.40 -24.55
C ILE A 639 -35.61 -32.99 -24.30
N ARG A 640 -35.95 -31.72 -24.52
CA ARG A 640 -37.23 -31.12 -24.17
C ARG A 640 -38.48 -31.89 -24.65
N PRO A 641 -38.58 -32.38 -25.91
CA PRO A 641 -39.81 -33.03 -26.41
C PRO A 641 -40.16 -34.33 -25.68
N ALA A 642 -39.15 -35.03 -25.15
CA ALA A 642 -39.31 -36.30 -24.43
C ALA A 642 -39.47 -36.11 -22.90
N ALA A 643 -39.34 -34.87 -22.41
CA ALA A 643 -39.36 -34.55 -20.99
C ALA A 643 -40.81 -34.42 -20.46
N SER A 644 -41.00 -34.73 -19.18
CA SER A 644 -42.28 -34.48 -18.49
C SER A 644 -42.59 -32.98 -18.38
N ALA A 645 -43.83 -32.61 -18.09
CA ALA A 645 -44.23 -31.20 -17.97
C ALA A 645 -43.38 -30.40 -16.95
N LEU A 646 -43.04 -31.02 -15.81
CA LEU A 646 -42.17 -30.37 -14.82
C LEU A 646 -40.74 -30.21 -15.33
N GLN A 647 -40.20 -31.20 -16.04
CA GLN A 647 -38.85 -31.13 -16.61
C GLN A 647 -38.78 -30.11 -17.75
N GLN A 648 -39.81 -30.04 -18.61
CA GLN A 648 -39.92 -29.00 -19.65
C GLN A 648 -39.86 -27.60 -19.03
N LEU A 649 -40.58 -27.38 -17.92
CA LEU A 649 -40.52 -26.11 -17.19
C LEU A 649 -39.10 -25.75 -16.73
N GLN A 650 -38.35 -26.72 -16.17
CA GLN A 650 -36.98 -26.47 -15.71
C GLN A 650 -36.01 -26.27 -16.89
N ILE A 651 -36.19 -27.02 -17.97
CA ILE A 651 -35.44 -26.83 -19.23
C ILE A 651 -35.64 -25.41 -19.75
N ASP A 652 -36.89 -24.95 -19.80
CA ASP A 652 -37.23 -23.61 -20.27
C ASP A 652 -36.58 -22.53 -19.39
N ARG A 653 -36.54 -22.70 -18.06
CA ARG A 653 -35.83 -21.78 -17.15
C ARG A 653 -34.33 -21.72 -17.43
N VAL A 654 -33.68 -22.87 -17.63
CA VAL A 654 -32.24 -22.91 -17.94
C VAL A 654 -31.96 -22.30 -19.31
N LYS A 655 -32.71 -22.70 -20.33
CA LYS A 655 -32.56 -22.21 -21.71
C LYS A 655 -32.74 -20.69 -21.77
N ARG A 656 -33.76 -20.16 -21.09
CA ARG A 656 -34.01 -18.71 -20.97
C ARG A 656 -32.76 -17.96 -20.49
N ARG A 657 -32.14 -18.41 -19.38
CA ARG A 657 -30.91 -17.79 -18.86
C ARG A 657 -29.76 -17.87 -19.85
N LEU A 658 -29.54 -19.02 -20.47
CA LEU A 658 -28.48 -19.17 -21.48
C LEU A 658 -28.68 -18.24 -22.68
N LEU A 659 -29.92 -18.05 -23.13
CA LEU A 659 -30.26 -17.12 -24.21
C LEU A 659 -30.01 -15.67 -23.81
N GLU A 660 -30.33 -15.31 -22.57
CA GLU A 660 -30.07 -13.98 -22.01
C GLU A 660 -28.56 -13.68 -21.99
N GLU A 661 -27.75 -14.59 -21.46
CA GLU A 661 -26.28 -14.46 -21.44
C GLU A 661 -25.67 -14.46 -22.85
N ALA A 662 -26.31 -15.14 -23.82
CA ALA A 662 -25.94 -15.09 -25.23
C ALA A 662 -26.41 -13.81 -25.98
N GLY A 663 -27.10 -12.88 -25.31
CA GLY A 663 -27.66 -11.67 -25.91
C GLY A 663 -28.88 -11.90 -26.80
N ARG A 664 -29.46 -13.12 -26.82
CA ARG A 664 -30.65 -13.50 -27.60
C ARG A 664 -31.93 -13.12 -26.85
N ASN A 665 -32.07 -11.83 -26.55
CA ASN A 665 -33.11 -11.28 -25.67
C ASN A 665 -34.54 -11.54 -26.15
N ASP A 666 -34.81 -11.54 -27.46
CA ASP A 666 -36.15 -11.81 -28.01
C ASP A 666 -36.62 -13.24 -27.70
N GLU A 667 -35.73 -14.23 -27.86
CA GLU A 667 -36.06 -15.64 -27.58
C GLU A 667 -36.20 -15.90 -26.07
N ALA A 668 -35.35 -15.27 -25.26
CA ALA A 668 -35.47 -15.32 -23.80
C ALA A 668 -36.81 -14.71 -23.33
N LEU A 669 -37.22 -13.59 -23.91
CA LEU A 669 -38.50 -12.93 -23.63
C LEU A 669 -39.71 -13.77 -24.04
N GLU A 670 -39.65 -14.46 -25.18
CA GLU A 670 -40.71 -15.37 -25.62
C GLU A 670 -40.94 -16.52 -24.62
N ILE A 671 -39.85 -17.14 -24.15
CA ILE A 671 -39.91 -18.20 -23.13
C ILE A 671 -40.49 -17.63 -21.82
N ALA A 672 -39.95 -16.50 -21.33
CA ALA A 672 -40.42 -15.89 -20.09
C ALA A 672 -41.91 -15.53 -20.14
N THR A 673 -42.36 -14.91 -21.24
CA THR A 673 -43.76 -14.54 -21.46
C THR A 673 -44.68 -15.77 -21.49
N THR A 674 -44.22 -16.86 -22.11
CA THR A 674 -44.99 -18.11 -22.16
C THR A 674 -45.15 -18.71 -20.77
N LEU A 675 -44.08 -18.76 -19.98
CA LEU A 675 -44.11 -19.29 -18.61
C LEU A 675 -44.96 -18.42 -17.67
N LEU A 676 -44.93 -17.08 -17.83
CA LEU A 676 -45.74 -16.15 -17.03
C LEU A 676 -47.26 -16.34 -17.22
N LYS A 677 -47.73 -16.95 -18.32
CA LYS A 677 -49.16 -17.29 -18.47
C LYS A 677 -49.63 -18.31 -17.42
N GLY A 678 -48.75 -19.24 -17.03
CA GLY A 678 -49.02 -20.24 -15.99
C GLY A 678 -48.62 -19.77 -14.59
N TYR A 679 -47.64 -18.87 -14.50
CA TYR A 679 -47.02 -18.44 -13.24
C TYR A 679 -46.88 -16.91 -13.17
N PRO A 680 -47.99 -16.15 -13.17
CA PRO A 680 -47.98 -14.70 -13.39
C PRO A 680 -47.28 -13.89 -12.30
N LYS A 681 -47.07 -14.47 -11.12
CA LYS A 681 -46.43 -13.81 -9.96
C LYS A 681 -45.05 -14.38 -9.62
N PHE A 682 -44.44 -15.16 -10.51
CA PHE A 682 -43.13 -15.72 -10.22
C PHE A 682 -42.01 -14.71 -10.52
N LEU A 683 -41.31 -14.31 -9.46
CA LEU A 683 -40.35 -13.20 -9.48
C LEU A 683 -39.26 -13.37 -10.53
N GLU A 684 -38.58 -14.52 -10.62
CA GLU A 684 -37.47 -14.73 -11.59
C GLU A 684 -37.91 -14.51 -13.05
N LEU A 685 -39.14 -14.91 -13.40
CA LEU A 685 -39.67 -14.75 -14.75
C LEU A 685 -40.09 -13.31 -15.02
N LEU A 686 -40.68 -12.63 -14.03
CA LEU A 686 -40.97 -11.19 -14.12
C LEU A 686 -39.67 -10.39 -14.27
N MET A 687 -38.63 -10.72 -13.51
CA MET A 687 -37.29 -10.12 -13.59
C MET A 687 -36.67 -10.32 -14.96
N THR A 688 -36.72 -11.54 -15.50
CA THR A 688 -36.20 -11.80 -16.85
C THR A 688 -36.96 -10.99 -17.90
N LYS A 689 -38.30 -11.01 -17.84
CA LYS A 689 -39.14 -10.25 -18.75
C LYS A 689 -38.77 -8.76 -18.68
N TYR A 690 -38.64 -8.23 -17.48
CA TYR A 690 -38.22 -6.86 -17.24
C TYR A 690 -36.84 -6.54 -17.84
N HIS A 691 -35.81 -7.34 -17.56
CA HIS A 691 -34.45 -7.13 -18.07
C HIS A 691 -34.39 -7.23 -19.60
N THR A 692 -35.07 -8.20 -20.19
CA THR A 692 -35.14 -8.35 -21.65
C THR A 692 -35.92 -7.22 -22.32
N GLU A 693 -37.01 -6.73 -21.71
CA GLU A 693 -37.74 -5.54 -22.18
C GLU A 693 -36.87 -4.29 -22.14
N ILE A 694 -36.09 -4.08 -21.08
CA ILE A 694 -35.10 -3.00 -21.00
C ILE A 694 -34.05 -3.14 -22.11
N ASN A 695 -33.46 -4.33 -22.28
CA ASN A 695 -32.43 -4.59 -23.30
C ASN A 695 -32.95 -4.38 -24.73
N LEU A 696 -34.24 -4.63 -24.97
CA LEU A 696 -34.91 -4.39 -26.26
C LEU A 696 -35.44 -2.96 -26.42
N GLY A 697 -35.24 -2.08 -25.44
CA GLY A 697 -35.74 -0.70 -25.46
C GLY A 697 -37.24 -0.55 -25.27
N ARG A 698 -37.95 -1.59 -24.81
CA ARG A 698 -39.41 -1.59 -24.55
C ARG A 698 -39.72 -1.03 -23.17
N LEU A 699 -39.40 0.25 -22.95
CA LEU A 699 -39.38 0.85 -21.61
C LEU A 699 -40.77 0.98 -20.96
N ASP A 700 -41.83 1.11 -21.74
CA ASP A 700 -43.21 1.14 -21.23
C ASP A 700 -43.67 -0.25 -20.77
N ASP A 701 -43.35 -1.29 -21.53
CA ASP A 701 -43.59 -2.68 -21.15
C ASP A 701 -42.80 -3.03 -19.88
N ALA A 702 -41.52 -2.65 -19.83
CA ALA A 702 -40.68 -2.83 -18.65
C ALA A 702 -41.24 -2.11 -17.41
N ALA A 703 -41.77 -0.89 -17.57
CA ALA A 703 -42.42 -0.17 -16.47
C ALA A 703 -43.66 -0.92 -15.95
N ALA A 704 -44.49 -1.46 -16.85
CA ALA A 704 -45.63 -2.26 -16.47
C ALA A 704 -45.22 -3.57 -15.77
N THR A 705 -44.17 -4.25 -16.27
CA THR A 705 -43.63 -5.46 -15.63
C THR A 705 -43.03 -5.14 -14.25
N LEU A 706 -42.41 -3.98 -14.05
CA LEU A 706 -41.86 -3.56 -12.76
C LEU A 706 -42.94 -3.34 -11.71
N GLU A 707 -44.11 -2.83 -12.08
CA GLU A 707 -45.26 -2.72 -11.15
C GLU A 707 -45.76 -4.11 -10.72
N LEU A 708 -45.74 -5.09 -11.62
CA LEU A 708 -46.03 -6.50 -11.25
C LEU A 708 -44.96 -7.07 -10.31
N ILE A 709 -43.69 -6.73 -10.50
CA ILE A 709 -42.63 -7.11 -9.57
C ILE A 709 -42.91 -6.48 -8.20
N ALA A 710 -43.32 -5.21 -8.13
CA ALA A 710 -43.62 -4.52 -6.87
C ALA A 710 -44.78 -5.16 -6.09
N GLU A 711 -45.76 -5.76 -6.79
CA GLU A 711 -46.83 -6.54 -6.15
C GLU A 711 -46.33 -7.85 -5.51
N VAL A 712 -45.23 -8.41 -6.01
CA VAL A 712 -44.65 -9.68 -5.54
C VAL A 712 -43.59 -9.42 -4.48
N ASP A 713 -42.65 -8.53 -4.78
CA ASP A 713 -41.54 -8.15 -3.93
C ASP A 713 -41.18 -6.67 -4.15
N GLN A 714 -41.59 -5.84 -3.20
CA GLN A 714 -41.35 -4.41 -3.22
C GLN A 714 -39.85 -4.08 -3.14
N TRP A 715 -39.04 -4.90 -2.47
CA TRP A 715 -37.60 -4.64 -2.31
C TRP A 715 -36.87 -4.79 -3.65
N TYR A 716 -37.13 -5.88 -4.36
CA TYR A 716 -36.56 -6.09 -5.70
C TYR A 716 -37.03 -5.04 -6.70
N ALA A 717 -38.32 -4.67 -6.69
CA ALA A 717 -38.82 -3.63 -7.60
C ALA A 717 -38.14 -2.28 -7.40
N VAL A 718 -37.83 -1.92 -6.15
CA VAL A 718 -37.12 -0.70 -5.81
C VAL A 718 -35.69 -0.72 -6.37
N ILE A 719 -34.96 -1.83 -6.22
CA ILE A 719 -33.60 -1.96 -6.78
C ILE A 719 -33.64 -1.92 -8.31
N GLU A 720 -34.54 -2.70 -8.93
CA GLU A 720 -34.62 -2.79 -10.39
C GLU A 720 -35.10 -1.50 -11.04
N ARG A 721 -35.87 -0.67 -10.33
CA ARG A 721 -36.23 0.66 -10.81
C ARG A 721 -35.01 1.48 -11.23
N THR A 722 -33.84 1.26 -10.63
CA THR A 722 -32.59 1.91 -11.04
C THR A 722 -32.25 1.65 -12.51
N LYS A 723 -32.45 0.43 -13.05
CA LYS A 723 -32.21 0.12 -14.47
C LYS A 723 -33.18 0.85 -15.40
N LEU A 724 -34.46 0.92 -15.02
CA LEU A 724 -35.48 1.67 -15.78
C LEU A 724 -35.18 3.18 -15.77
N MET A 725 -34.80 3.72 -14.61
CA MET A 725 -34.41 5.13 -14.47
C MET A 725 -33.17 5.44 -15.30
N HIS A 726 -32.19 4.54 -15.32
CA HIS A 726 -31.02 4.66 -16.18
C HIS A 726 -31.42 4.70 -17.66
N ALA A 727 -32.24 3.76 -18.11
CA ALA A 727 -32.70 3.71 -19.50
C ALA A 727 -33.49 4.96 -19.93
N LYS A 728 -34.20 5.62 -19.00
CA LYS A 728 -35.01 6.82 -19.26
C LYS A 728 -34.25 8.15 -19.12
N GLY A 729 -33.30 8.23 -18.20
CA GLY A 729 -32.69 9.50 -17.79
C GLY A 729 -31.21 9.44 -17.44
N GLY A 730 -30.53 8.32 -17.76
CA GLY A 730 -29.11 8.11 -17.53
C GLY A 730 -28.73 8.03 -16.05
N HIS A 731 -27.43 8.16 -15.77
CA HIS A 731 -26.89 8.00 -14.41
C HIS A 731 -27.40 9.05 -13.40
N GLU A 732 -27.73 10.27 -13.85
CA GLU A 732 -28.26 11.33 -12.99
C GLU A 732 -29.63 10.97 -12.41
N ALA A 733 -30.52 10.39 -13.22
CA ALA A 733 -31.83 9.94 -12.76
C ALA A 733 -31.70 8.83 -11.70
N VAL A 734 -30.73 7.92 -11.86
CA VAL A 734 -30.44 6.88 -10.87
C VAL A 734 -29.87 7.48 -9.59
N PHE A 735 -28.91 8.40 -9.70
CA PHE A 735 -28.28 9.04 -8.54
C PHE A 735 -29.31 9.75 -7.65
N GLN A 736 -30.21 10.54 -8.25
CA GLN A 736 -31.27 11.22 -7.48
C GLN A 736 -32.24 10.23 -6.83
N TYR A 737 -32.65 9.19 -7.55
CA TYR A 737 -33.54 8.17 -7.02
C TYR A 737 -32.94 7.46 -5.79
N VAL A 738 -31.68 7.02 -5.87
CA VAL A 738 -31.00 6.35 -4.75
C VAL A 738 -30.76 7.32 -3.58
N LYS A 739 -30.45 8.58 -3.86
CA LYS A 739 -30.30 9.63 -2.85
C LYS A 739 -31.60 9.85 -2.06
N GLU A 740 -32.74 9.90 -2.74
CA GLU A 740 -34.06 10.01 -2.11
C GLU A 740 -34.35 8.79 -1.24
N MET A 741 -34.04 7.58 -1.71
CA MET A 741 -34.23 6.36 -0.93
C MET A 741 -33.42 6.33 0.37
N ILE A 742 -32.16 6.79 0.33
CA ILE A 742 -31.32 6.90 1.52
C ILE A 742 -31.91 7.92 2.51
N ARG A 743 -32.35 9.09 2.01
CA ARG A 743 -32.98 10.13 2.84
C ARG A 743 -34.23 9.61 3.54
N ASP A 744 -35.02 8.81 2.85
CA ASP A 744 -36.27 8.25 3.35
C ASP A 744 -36.03 6.98 4.23
N GLY A 745 -34.76 6.64 4.49
CA GLY A 745 -34.35 5.55 5.39
C GLY A 745 -34.54 4.15 4.81
N GLN A 746 -34.77 4.03 3.50
CA GLN A 746 -35.00 2.74 2.84
C GLN A 746 -33.67 2.10 2.43
N PHE A 747 -33.49 0.81 2.78
CA PHE A 747 -32.46 -0.10 2.26
C PHE A 747 -31.03 0.48 2.19
N THR A 748 -30.61 1.14 3.27
CA THR A 748 -29.47 2.08 3.28
C THR A 748 -28.12 1.51 2.85
N GLU A 749 -27.85 0.22 3.03
CA GLU A 749 -26.52 -0.38 2.82
C GLU A 749 -26.13 -0.49 1.34
N ILE A 750 -26.88 -1.30 0.58
CA ILE A 750 -26.71 -1.50 -0.87
C ILE A 750 -26.88 -0.17 -1.60
N ASN A 751 -27.80 0.68 -1.12
CA ASN A 751 -28.07 1.99 -1.69
C ASN A 751 -26.86 2.94 -1.58
N ARG A 752 -26.10 2.91 -0.47
CA ARG A 752 -24.92 3.78 -0.30
C ARG A 752 -23.82 3.42 -1.27
N ASN A 753 -23.47 2.14 -1.40
CA ASN A 753 -22.46 1.71 -2.37
C ASN A 753 -22.91 2.01 -3.81
N ALA A 754 -24.20 1.78 -4.12
CA ALA A 754 -24.74 2.09 -5.44
C ALA A 754 -24.73 3.60 -5.73
N MET A 755 -25.08 4.46 -4.76
CA MET A 755 -25.02 5.91 -4.89
C MET A 755 -23.58 6.39 -5.13
N ALA A 756 -22.63 5.86 -4.36
CA ALA A 756 -21.21 6.16 -4.51
C ALA A 756 -20.68 5.70 -5.87
N TRP A 757 -21.08 4.53 -6.35
CA TRP A 757 -20.69 4.07 -7.69
C TRP A 757 -21.26 4.96 -8.79
N ARG A 758 -22.54 5.37 -8.67
CA ARG A 758 -23.18 6.24 -9.66
C ARG A 758 -22.63 7.67 -9.65
N SER A 759 -22.09 8.16 -8.54
CA SER A 759 -21.51 9.51 -8.47
C SER A 759 -20.36 9.74 -9.45
N LEU A 760 -19.58 8.68 -9.72
CA LEU A 760 -18.44 8.70 -10.65
C LEU A 760 -18.87 9.05 -12.08
N PHE A 761 -20.08 8.66 -12.47
CA PHE A 761 -20.61 8.91 -13.81
C PHE A 761 -21.28 10.27 -13.97
N VAL A 762 -21.64 10.92 -12.85
CA VAL A 762 -22.34 12.21 -12.84
C VAL A 762 -21.47 13.35 -12.30
N GLY A 763 -20.22 13.08 -11.93
CA GLY A 763 -19.28 14.06 -11.40
C GLY A 763 -19.68 14.63 -10.04
N LYS A 764 -20.19 13.79 -9.13
CA LYS A 764 -20.64 14.18 -7.78
C LYS A 764 -19.99 13.38 -6.65
N SER A 765 -18.78 12.87 -6.89
CA SER A 765 -18.06 12.01 -5.95
C SER A 765 -17.72 12.70 -4.63
N ASP A 766 -17.53 14.02 -4.68
CA ASP A 766 -17.33 14.89 -3.51
C ASP A 766 -18.49 14.85 -2.51
N GLN A 767 -19.72 14.61 -3.00
CA GLN A 767 -20.93 14.59 -2.18
C GLN A 767 -21.18 13.26 -1.46
N VAL A 768 -20.38 12.21 -1.74
CA VAL A 768 -20.70 10.84 -1.33
C VAL A 768 -19.55 10.08 -0.67
N VAL A 769 -18.47 10.77 -0.32
CA VAL A 769 -17.30 10.14 0.34
C VAL A 769 -17.71 9.45 1.64
N GLU A 770 -18.57 10.08 2.44
CA GLU A 770 -19.03 9.53 3.72
C GLU A 770 -19.96 8.33 3.51
N GLU A 771 -20.86 8.39 2.53
CA GLU A 771 -21.72 7.28 2.15
C GLU A 771 -20.90 6.07 1.68
N ALA A 772 -19.84 6.30 0.90
CA ALA A 772 -18.92 5.26 0.45
C ALA A 772 -18.16 4.61 1.61
N LYS A 773 -17.67 5.41 2.58
CA LYS A 773 -17.05 4.90 3.82
C LYS A 773 -18.02 4.05 4.63
N GLN A 774 -19.22 4.57 4.88
CA GLN A 774 -20.24 3.86 5.64
C GLN A 774 -20.68 2.57 4.96
N ALA A 775 -20.65 2.49 3.63
CA ALA A 775 -20.90 1.25 2.91
C ALA A 775 -19.83 0.18 3.16
N VAL A 776 -18.56 0.57 3.32
CA VAL A 776 -17.47 -0.37 3.67
C VAL A 776 -17.61 -0.86 5.11
N ASP A 777 -17.90 0.05 6.04
CA ASP A 777 -17.96 -0.25 7.48
C ASP A 777 -19.09 -1.20 7.87
N GLN A 778 -20.12 -1.34 7.02
CA GLN A 778 -21.22 -2.28 7.21
C GLN A 778 -20.82 -3.74 7.04
N TYR A 779 -19.80 -4.02 6.23
CA TYR A 779 -19.38 -5.39 5.96
C TYR A 779 -18.28 -5.80 6.91
N LEU A 780 -18.43 -6.95 7.57
CA LEU A 780 -17.36 -7.52 8.39
C LEU A 780 -16.15 -7.91 7.53
N PRO A 781 -14.93 -7.92 8.10
CA PRO A 781 -13.77 -8.51 7.43
C PRO A 781 -14.08 -9.95 6.98
N GLY A 782 -13.88 -10.23 5.70
CA GLY A 782 -14.16 -11.54 5.10
C GLY A 782 -15.52 -11.69 4.41
N ASP A 783 -16.41 -10.69 4.50
CA ASP A 783 -17.59 -10.65 3.63
C ASP A 783 -17.14 -10.40 2.16
N PRO A 784 -17.53 -11.26 1.19
CA PRO A 784 -17.16 -11.07 -0.21
C PRO A 784 -17.55 -9.71 -0.79
N ARG A 785 -18.65 -9.12 -0.31
CA ARG A 785 -19.16 -7.82 -0.76
C ARG A 785 -18.29 -6.64 -0.32
N ARG A 786 -17.49 -6.83 0.73
CA ARG A 786 -16.58 -5.81 1.25
C ARG A 786 -15.55 -5.39 0.20
N ALA A 787 -15.07 -6.33 -0.61
CA ALA A 787 -14.12 -6.01 -1.68
C ALA A 787 -14.72 -5.04 -2.70
N SER A 788 -15.95 -5.28 -3.16
CA SER A 788 -16.63 -4.37 -4.08
C SER A 788 -16.87 -2.98 -3.48
N ALA A 789 -17.27 -2.91 -2.20
CA ALA A 789 -17.44 -1.62 -1.52
C ALA A 789 -16.11 -0.86 -1.35
N LEU A 790 -15.03 -1.55 -1.03
CA LEU A 790 -13.69 -0.96 -0.97
C LEU A 790 -13.24 -0.44 -2.34
N HIS A 791 -13.50 -1.17 -3.43
CA HIS A 791 -13.18 -0.71 -4.78
C HIS A 791 -13.94 0.56 -5.16
N THR A 792 -15.24 0.62 -4.86
CA THR A 792 -16.03 1.86 -5.06
C THR A 792 -15.43 3.01 -4.25
N LEU A 793 -15.09 2.80 -2.98
CA LEU A 793 -14.49 3.83 -2.13
C LEU A 793 -13.14 4.29 -2.68
N ALA A 794 -12.28 3.37 -3.12
CA ALA A 794 -10.99 3.72 -3.76
C ALA A 794 -11.20 4.55 -5.02
N SER A 795 -12.20 4.20 -5.83
CA SER A 795 -12.57 4.95 -7.04
C SER A 795 -13.08 6.35 -6.72
N VAL A 796 -13.92 6.49 -5.69
CA VAL A 796 -14.40 7.79 -5.20
C VAL A 796 -13.25 8.64 -4.70
N TYR A 797 -12.35 8.10 -3.86
CA TYR A 797 -11.16 8.82 -3.41
C TYR A 797 -10.28 9.28 -4.57
N ALA A 798 -10.03 8.41 -5.55
CA ALA A 798 -9.25 8.78 -6.72
C ALA A 798 -9.95 9.90 -7.51
N ASP A 799 -11.28 9.84 -7.66
CA ASP A 799 -12.03 10.84 -8.42
C ASP A 799 -12.02 12.22 -7.74
N VAL A 800 -12.17 12.28 -6.41
CA VAL A 800 -12.13 13.54 -5.64
C VAL A 800 -10.73 14.07 -5.36
N GLY A 801 -9.68 13.30 -5.68
CA GLY A 801 -8.29 13.74 -5.54
C GLY A 801 -7.59 13.32 -4.24
N GLU A 802 -8.19 12.44 -3.45
CA GLU A 802 -7.60 11.88 -2.22
C GLU A 802 -6.64 10.74 -2.55
N LEU A 803 -5.54 11.07 -3.24
CA LEU A 803 -4.70 10.10 -3.95
C LEU A 803 -4.07 9.03 -3.05
N LYS A 804 -3.56 9.42 -1.87
CA LYS A 804 -2.96 8.49 -0.90
C LYS A 804 -4.01 7.50 -0.36
N LEU A 805 -5.20 8.01 0.00
CA LEU A 805 -6.31 7.18 0.46
C LEU A 805 -6.81 6.25 -0.65
N ALA A 806 -6.84 6.70 -1.90
CA ALA A 806 -7.19 5.85 -3.04
C ALA A 806 -6.23 4.66 -3.20
N ALA A 807 -4.91 4.94 -3.14
CA ALA A 807 -3.87 3.90 -3.23
C ALA A 807 -3.90 2.93 -2.03
N GLU A 808 -4.14 3.42 -0.82
CA GLU A 808 -4.33 2.57 0.36
C GLU A 808 -5.58 1.69 0.24
N THR A 809 -6.69 2.29 -0.21
CA THR A 809 -7.97 1.59 -0.29
C THR A 809 -7.96 0.53 -1.40
N VAL A 810 -7.33 0.78 -2.55
CA VAL A 810 -7.21 -0.25 -3.61
C VAL A 810 -6.33 -1.42 -3.17
N ARG A 811 -5.28 -1.18 -2.36
CA ARG A 811 -4.52 -2.28 -1.72
C ARG A 811 -5.40 -3.07 -0.75
N ALA A 812 -6.26 -2.40 0.03
CA ALA A 812 -7.22 -3.08 0.90
C ALA A 812 -8.25 -3.91 0.10
N THR A 813 -8.69 -3.43 -1.07
CA THR A 813 -9.53 -4.18 -2.01
C THR A 813 -8.85 -5.46 -2.49
N ILE A 814 -7.57 -5.39 -2.85
CA ILE A 814 -6.77 -6.55 -3.28
C ILE A 814 -6.59 -7.53 -2.12
N ALA A 815 -6.32 -7.04 -0.91
CA ALA A 815 -6.24 -7.87 0.29
C ALA A 815 -7.57 -8.58 0.62
N ALA A 816 -8.70 -7.89 0.45
CA ALA A 816 -10.04 -8.47 0.59
C ALA A 816 -10.36 -9.55 -0.46
N ARG A 817 -9.57 -9.62 -1.54
CA ARG A 817 -9.60 -10.67 -2.56
C ARG A 817 -8.41 -11.63 -2.46
N ASN A 818 -7.86 -11.82 -1.25
CA ASN A 818 -6.74 -12.73 -0.99
C ASN A 818 -5.45 -12.41 -1.76
N GLY A 819 -5.21 -11.15 -2.12
CA GLY A 819 -4.06 -10.73 -2.91
C GLY A 819 -4.29 -10.78 -4.42
N VAL A 820 -5.48 -11.19 -4.88
CA VAL A 820 -5.83 -11.22 -6.30
C VAL A 820 -6.18 -9.82 -6.79
N ARG A 821 -5.33 -9.28 -7.66
CA ARG A 821 -5.58 -8.05 -8.42
C ARG A 821 -6.46 -8.35 -9.63
N ASP A 822 -7.33 -7.41 -9.98
CA ASP A 822 -8.20 -7.48 -11.14
C ASP A 822 -7.95 -6.30 -12.08
N GLY A 823 -8.32 -6.42 -13.35
CA GLY A 823 -8.14 -5.36 -14.35
C GLY A 823 -8.88 -4.07 -13.98
N ILE A 824 -10.00 -4.18 -13.25
CA ILE A 824 -10.75 -3.03 -12.75
C ILE A 824 -9.97 -2.17 -11.73
N ASP A 825 -8.90 -2.69 -11.12
CA ASP A 825 -8.09 -1.91 -10.18
C ASP A 825 -7.26 -0.83 -10.90
N ASP A 826 -6.97 -1.02 -12.20
CA ASP A 826 -6.26 -0.06 -13.02
C ASP A 826 -7.06 1.23 -13.26
N TRP A 827 -8.38 1.20 -13.10
CA TRP A 827 -9.21 2.41 -13.14
C TRP A 827 -8.76 3.42 -12.07
N VAL A 828 -8.53 2.95 -10.85
CA VAL A 828 -8.11 3.79 -9.72
C VAL A 828 -6.75 4.43 -10.01
N LEU A 829 -5.79 3.63 -10.50
CA LEU A 829 -4.44 4.12 -10.86
C LEU A 829 -4.48 5.11 -12.01
N GLY A 830 -5.33 4.88 -13.01
CA GLY A 830 -5.54 5.81 -14.12
C GLY A 830 -6.04 7.17 -13.66
N ARG A 831 -7.02 7.20 -12.73
CA ARG A 831 -7.51 8.46 -12.15
C ARG A 831 -6.46 9.16 -11.29
N ILE A 832 -5.67 8.42 -10.51
CA ILE A 832 -4.55 8.99 -9.76
C ILE A 832 -3.51 9.63 -10.70
N ALA A 833 -3.08 8.90 -11.73
CA ALA A 833 -2.12 9.39 -12.72
C ALA A 833 -2.62 10.64 -13.45
N GLU A 834 -3.92 10.66 -13.78
CA GLU A 834 -4.55 11.82 -14.41
C GLU A 834 -4.54 13.05 -13.51
N HIS A 835 -4.86 12.91 -12.22
CA HIS A 835 -4.76 14.00 -11.26
C HIS A 835 -3.34 14.51 -11.09
N CYS A 836 -2.35 13.63 -11.12
CA CYS A 836 -0.92 13.99 -11.09
C CYS A 836 -0.44 14.74 -12.34
N GLY A 837 -1.23 14.81 -13.42
CA GLY A 837 -0.82 15.40 -14.70
C GLY A 837 -0.07 14.44 -15.63
N LEU A 838 0.00 13.14 -15.29
CA LEU A 838 0.69 12.11 -16.07
C LEU A 838 -0.23 11.51 -17.15
N LYS A 839 -0.52 12.31 -18.19
CA LYS A 839 -1.51 11.97 -19.24
C LYS A 839 -1.30 10.61 -19.91
N GLU A 840 -0.06 10.27 -20.27
CA GLU A 840 0.23 9.00 -20.95
C GLU A 840 0.17 7.79 -20.00
N ALA A 841 0.55 7.96 -18.73
CA ALA A 841 0.38 6.94 -17.71
C ALA A 841 -1.11 6.67 -17.44
N ALA A 842 -1.93 7.73 -17.33
CA ALA A 842 -3.37 7.60 -17.17
C ALA A 842 -3.99 6.78 -18.32
N LYS A 843 -3.66 7.12 -19.58
CA LYS A 843 -4.10 6.35 -20.77
C LYS A 843 -3.63 4.89 -20.73
N LYS A 844 -2.40 4.64 -20.30
CA LYS A 844 -1.82 3.30 -20.15
C LYS A 844 -2.65 2.46 -19.16
N TYR A 845 -3.01 3.00 -18.00
CA TYR A 845 -3.85 2.31 -17.03
C TYR A 845 -5.29 2.10 -17.53
N TYR A 846 -5.93 3.12 -18.11
CA TYR A 846 -7.30 2.97 -18.63
C TYR A 846 -7.40 1.89 -19.70
N ARG A 847 -6.40 1.74 -20.58
CA ARG A 847 -6.38 0.65 -21.57
C ARG A 847 -6.19 -0.75 -20.98
N ARG A 848 -5.68 -0.86 -19.75
CA ARG A 848 -5.55 -2.14 -19.03
C ARG A 848 -6.81 -2.53 -18.28
N VAL A 849 -7.74 -1.58 -18.08
CA VAL A 849 -9.07 -1.86 -17.53
C VAL A 849 -9.77 -2.87 -18.44
N LYS A 850 -10.13 -3.99 -17.84
CA LYS A 850 -10.93 -5.05 -18.45
C LYS A 850 -12.11 -5.30 -17.54
N ASP A 851 -13.20 -5.82 -18.11
CA ASP A 851 -14.31 -6.30 -17.31
C ASP A 851 -13.79 -7.30 -16.26
N SER A 852 -14.38 -7.24 -15.07
CA SER A 852 -14.03 -8.13 -13.97
C SER A 852 -14.01 -9.57 -14.47
N LEU A 853 -13.02 -10.34 -14.03
CA LEU A 853 -12.91 -11.77 -14.35
C LEU A 853 -14.16 -12.57 -13.93
N VAL A 854 -15.06 -11.99 -13.13
CA VAL A 854 -16.22 -12.68 -12.54
C VAL A 854 -17.57 -11.97 -12.79
N ASP A 855 -17.58 -10.70 -13.20
CA ASP A 855 -18.81 -9.92 -13.44
C ASP A 855 -18.80 -9.22 -14.80
N THR A 856 -19.69 -9.67 -15.68
CA THR A 856 -20.02 -9.01 -16.94
C THR A 856 -21.45 -8.51 -16.89
N THR A 857 -21.66 -7.30 -17.41
CA THR A 857 -22.95 -6.64 -17.68
C THR A 857 -23.57 -5.84 -16.53
N ASN A 858 -23.21 -4.55 -16.50
CA ASN A 858 -24.14 -3.49 -16.15
C ASN A 858 -23.73 -2.20 -16.88
N ASP A 859 -24.71 -1.35 -17.11
CA ASP A 859 -24.60 -0.03 -17.75
C ASP A 859 -23.62 0.97 -17.09
N ALA A 860 -23.01 0.59 -15.97
CA ALA A 860 -21.98 1.34 -15.26
C ALA A 860 -20.81 0.40 -14.89
N SER A 861 -19.94 0.13 -15.86
CA SER A 861 -18.70 -0.63 -15.67
C SER A 861 -17.48 0.30 -15.51
N CYS A 862 -16.38 -0.24 -14.98
CA CYS A 862 -15.08 0.46 -15.00
C CYS A 862 -14.62 0.73 -16.44
N THR A 863 -14.93 -0.17 -17.37
CA THR A 863 -14.62 -0.02 -18.79
C THR A 863 -15.29 1.22 -19.38
N ASN A 864 -16.58 1.45 -19.08
CA ASN A 864 -17.28 2.67 -19.53
C ASN A 864 -16.64 3.96 -19.00
N LEU A 865 -16.23 3.96 -17.73
CA LEU A 865 -15.53 5.10 -17.14
C LEU A 865 -14.16 5.32 -17.79
N ALA A 866 -13.39 4.24 -17.99
CA ALA A 866 -12.07 4.27 -18.62
C ALA A 866 -12.14 4.79 -20.06
N ASP A 867 -13.09 4.30 -20.85
CA ASP A 867 -13.32 4.74 -22.23
C ASP A 867 -13.69 6.23 -22.29
N TYR A 868 -14.60 6.68 -21.43
CA TYR A 868 -14.95 8.10 -21.32
C TYR A 868 -13.73 8.97 -20.99
N ARG A 869 -12.88 8.56 -20.04
CA ARG A 869 -11.64 9.31 -19.73
C ARG A 869 -10.64 9.25 -20.87
N LEU A 870 -10.51 8.12 -21.58
CA LEU A 870 -9.63 7.99 -22.74
C LEU A 870 -10.03 8.95 -23.87
N GLU A 871 -11.33 9.11 -24.13
CA GLU A 871 -11.85 10.09 -25.09
C GLU A 871 -11.50 11.52 -24.66
N MET A 872 -11.76 11.87 -23.39
CA MET A 872 -11.45 13.20 -22.84
C MET A 872 -9.95 13.52 -22.89
N LEU A 873 -9.09 12.54 -22.64
CA LEU A 873 -7.63 12.70 -22.72
C LEU A 873 -7.11 12.66 -24.18
N SER A 874 -7.89 12.17 -25.13
CA SER A 874 -7.49 12.13 -26.54
C SER A 874 -8.01 13.33 -27.34
N ALA A 875 -8.93 14.11 -26.75
CA ALA A 875 -9.34 15.40 -27.29
C ALA A 875 -8.13 16.36 -27.42
N PRO A 876 -8.03 17.10 -28.54
CA PRO A 876 -6.89 17.95 -28.86
C PRO A 876 -6.71 19.13 -27.90
#